data_AF-A0A9N9XWV7-F1
#
_entry.id   AF-A0A9N9XWV7-F1
#
_cell.length_a   1.000
_cell.length_b   1.000
_cell.length_c   1.000
_cell.angle_alpha   90.00
_cell.angle_beta   90.00
_cell.angle_gamma   90.00
#
_symmetry.space_group_name_H-M   'P 1'
#
loop_
_entity.id
_entity.type
_entity.pdbx_description
1 polymer ?
#
loop_
_entity_poly.entity_id
_entity_poly.type
_entity_poly.pdbx_seq_one_letter_code
_entity_poly.pdbx_strand_id
1 'polypeptide(L)'
;MAATNGSEPWANALSEKFKDRIVLTTYPGQSVVDPVELNWGNADPEKRGPILVSRSKETLKKRNAIGAHGGSYAIYNALAIAAGDLPPNFRPNFENTQPTFQPPQQEAWGDFSKIVSMDAFGHNVSTYFKKHLDQGIDVRPTIAITRAHMRVAEIVDSIKSGSLPVDGDVVINSTGDVKVTKIAVEPVWHLPGVASRFNVDEGILRRALFEYTGGSYPELVTRPDMKVFLPPIGGLTVYIFGPPERVSDPNVKLALRIHDECNGSDVFQSDICTCRPYLTFGIEEAIKEAQNGGSGVVIYFRKEGRALGEVVKYLVYNSRKRGGDTADKYFTRTENIAGVRDMRFQALMPDILHWLGIKKIDKMLSMSNMKHDAIVEQGIPIYERIPIPDHLIPSDSRVEIDAKINAGYFTTGSKITEEELKNLLQTSLYTKAIQGLQRAVQSEKVYTLETLASMVMMEFLLCKCDMVTPQNIRPHRLAIRHVVKKLGMPDPRSANYWLHLSLVRITGFMMRNLAHFDNLDASAYYDSPWSDILSNHNSFWADDSQNDDREFSTQWLEDDPDEDWNERTKVDATFELANDIWVVFTSRWCQRVRQIKANPSDMENERALLIHRMSKAERILGALGENLWRRLLSTGSITEHLDLTFFVGRRYKFTTYKVTRVAIHLIALRALLLRVLFDLYGLADVYDGAIYNTYRGLCFQVWACLPHLKTVHALSAKDTLLMVAPLYEAADSDELRHLYDIKINWTVFGAADNMSIEAFQNWIVARSAQWI
;
A
#
# COMPACT_ATOMS: atom_id res chain seq x y z
N MET A 1 -20.92 45.71 12.36
CA MET A 1 -22.26 46.28 12.09
C MET A 1 -23.12 46.05 13.32
N ALA A 2 -23.63 47.12 13.91
CA ALA A 2 -24.45 47.09 15.12
C ALA A 2 -25.76 46.33 14.87
N ALA A 3 -26.16 45.52 15.86
CA ALA A 3 -27.45 44.86 15.92
C ALA A 3 -28.56 45.91 15.95
N THR A 4 -29.38 45.94 14.90
CA THR A 4 -30.67 46.63 14.92
C THR A 4 -31.72 45.65 15.43
N ASN A 5 -32.24 45.96 16.62
CA ASN A 5 -33.44 45.34 17.17
C ASN A 5 -34.65 45.74 16.31
N GLY A 6 -34.90 44.98 15.24
CA GLY A 6 -36.20 44.88 14.60
C GLY A 6 -36.63 43.43 14.69
N SER A 7 -37.63 43.12 15.52
CA SER A 7 -38.24 41.80 15.55
C SER A 7 -38.90 41.53 14.19
N GLU A 8 -38.23 40.77 13.34
CA GLU A 8 -38.71 40.47 12.00
C GLU A 8 -40.06 39.71 12.08
N PRO A 9 -41.07 40.06 11.25
CA PRO A 9 -42.41 39.49 11.31
C PRO A 9 -42.48 37.96 11.24
N TRP A 10 -41.49 37.29 10.65
CA TRP A 10 -41.40 35.83 10.55
C TRP A 10 -41.10 35.15 11.90
N ALA A 11 -40.39 35.82 12.81
CA ALA A 11 -40.07 35.27 14.13
C ALA A 11 -41.33 35.13 15.01
N ASN A 12 -42.29 36.05 14.88
CA ASN A 12 -43.53 36.02 15.66
C ASN A 12 -44.55 34.98 15.16
N ALA A 13 -44.66 34.76 13.84
CA ALA A 13 -45.61 33.81 13.26
C ALA A 13 -45.23 32.33 13.48
N LEU A 14 -43.93 32.01 13.53
CA LEU A 14 -43.44 30.66 13.84
C LEU A 14 -43.41 30.39 15.35
N SER A 15 -43.09 31.41 16.16
CA SER A 15 -43.17 31.37 17.63
C SER A 15 -44.54 30.90 18.11
N GLU A 16 -45.64 31.49 17.61
CA GLU A 16 -47.01 31.08 17.93
C GLU A 16 -47.30 29.60 17.60
N LYS A 17 -46.73 29.05 16.51
CA LYS A 17 -46.96 27.67 16.06
C LYS A 17 -46.27 26.60 16.92
N PHE A 18 -45.25 26.97 17.69
CA PHE A 18 -44.52 26.06 18.59
C PHE A 18 -44.85 26.30 20.08
N LYS A 19 -45.85 27.14 20.41
CA LYS A 19 -46.32 27.35 21.80
C LYS A 19 -47.06 26.15 22.39
N ASP A 20 -47.47 25.20 21.56
CA ASP A 20 -48.16 23.99 22.01
C ASP A 20 -47.24 23.08 22.83
N ARG A 21 -47.83 22.37 23.79
CA ARG A 21 -47.11 21.38 24.62
C ARG A 21 -46.41 20.34 23.73
N ILE A 22 -45.11 20.19 23.91
CA ILE A 22 -44.30 19.16 23.23
C ILE A 22 -44.71 17.78 23.77
N VAL A 23 -45.15 16.91 22.86
CA VAL A 23 -45.40 15.49 23.17
C VAL A 23 -44.13 14.70 22.89
N LEU A 24 -43.40 14.37 23.95
CA LEU A 24 -42.14 13.61 23.87
C LEU A 24 -42.39 12.17 23.43
N THR A 25 -43.34 11.48 24.08
CA THR A 25 -43.78 10.13 23.71
C THR A 25 -45.28 9.98 23.94
N THR A 26 -45.85 8.93 23.37
CA THR A 26 -47.23 8.46 23.60
C THR A 26 -47.11 7.07 24.21
N TYR A 27 -47.86 6.72 25.25
CA TYR A 27 -47.72 5.43 25.94
C TYR A 27 -48.78 4.41 25.50
N PRO A 28 -48.47 3.09 25.46
CA PRO A 28 -49.47 2.06 25.21
C PRO A 28 -50.58 2.10 26.27
N GLY A 29 -51.85 1.94 25.87
CA GLY A 29 -52.98 1.88 26.80
C GLY A 29 -53.52 3.23 27.30
N GLN A 30 -52.97 4.36 26.85
CA GLN A 30 -53.67 5.65 26.98
C GLN A 30 -54.89 5.63 26.04
N SER A 31 -56.07 6.01 26.54
CA SER A 31 -57.36 6.08 25.79
C SER A 31 -57.36 6.99 24.55
N VAL A 32 -56.21 7.61 24.26
CA VAL A 32 -56.00 8.63 23.23
C VAL A 32 -55.11 8.09 22.08
N VAL A 33 -54.52 6.90 22.21
CA VAL A 33 -53.62 6.28 21.21
C VAL A 33 -54.37 5.20 20.43
N ASP A 34 -54.38 5.30 19.09
CA ASP A 34 -55.16 4.44 18.19
C ASP A 34 -54.33 4.14 16.91
N PRO A 35 -53.24 3.37 17.04
CA PRO A 35 -52.29 3.15 15.97
C PRO A 35 -52.90 2.30 14.85
N VAL A 36 -52.57 2.60 13.59
CA VAL A 36 -52.95 1.72 12.48
C VAL A 36 -52.21 0.40 12.62
N GLU A 37 -52.95 -0.70 12.56
CA GLU A 37 -52.39 -2.04 12.70
C GLU A 37 -51.30 -2.30 11.64
N LEU A 38 -50.23 -2.98 12.08
CA LEU A 38 -49.08 -3.29 11.27
C LEU A 38 -48.65 -4.74 11.51
N ASN A 39 -49.00 -5.62 10.57
CA ASN A 39 -48.65 -7.04 10.61
C ASN A 39 -47.45 -7.30 9.69
N TRP A 40 -46.24 -7.08 10.18
CA TRP A 40 -45.01 -7.27 9.42
C TRP A 40 -44.90 -8.72 8.89
N GLY A 41 -44.50 -8.88 7.64
CA GLY A 41 -44.41 -10.20 6.99
C GLY A 41 -45.75 -10.73 6.47
N ASN A 42 -46.84 -9.97 6.50
CA ASN A 42 -48.04 -10.37 5.76
C ASN A 42 -47.86 -10.11 4.25
N ALA A 43 -48.12 -11.12 3.42
CA ALA A 43 -48.03 -11.02 1.96
C ALA A 43 -49.14 -10.15 1.35
N ASP A 44 -50.27 -9.97 2.03
CA ASP A 44 -51.35 -9.10 1.57
C ASP A 44 -51.09 -7.67 2.09
N PRO A 45 -50.85 -6.68 1.22
CA PRO A 45 -50.54 -5.32 1.64
C PRO A 45 -51.65 -4.68 2.48
N GLU A 46 -52.93 -4.98 2.23
CA GLU A 46 -54.03 -4.41 3.01
C GLU A 46 -54.02 -4.95 4.44
N LYS A 47 -53.77 -6.26 4.61
CA LYS A 47 -53.65 -6.90 5.93
C LYS A 47 -52.33 -6.58 6.63
N ARG A 48 -51.27 -6.32 5.86
CA ARG A 48 -49.96 -5.88 6.37
C ARG A 48 -50.10 -4.48 7.00
N GLY A 49 -50.83 -3.57 6.34
CA GLY A 49 -50.99 -2.18 6.74
C GLY A 49 -49.80 -1.27 6.33
N PRO A 50 -49.97 0.06 6.25
CA PRO A 50 -48.90 0.99 5.88
C PRO A 50 -47.91 1.27 7.02
N ILE A 51 -46.74 1.81 6.68
CA ILE A 51 -45.77 2.31 7.67
C ILE A 51 -46.01 3.79 7.94
N LEU A 52 -46.21 4.15 9.21
CA LEU A 52 -46.59 5.49 9.62
C LEU A 52 -45.69 6.02 10.75
N VAL A 53 -44.92 7.07 10.46
CA VAL A 53 -44.07 7.78 11.44
C VAL A 53 -44.47 9.24 11.69
N SER A 54 -45.37 9.79 10.87
CA SER A 54 -45.70 11.23 10.85
C SER A 54 -46.23 11.76 12.18
N ARG A 55 -45.53 12.76 12.75
CA ARG A 55 -45.82 13.35 14.07
C ARG A 55 -46.77 14.56 14.04
N SER A 56 -47.46 14.81 12.93
CA SER A 56 -48.47 15.88 12.88
C SER A 56 -49.56 15.64 13.93
N LYS A 57 -50.20 16.71 14.43
CA LYS A 57 -51.24 16.59 15.48
C LYS A 57 -52.35 15.58 15.13
N GLU A 58 -52.72 15.53 13.85
CA GLU A 58 -53.78 14.67 13.31
C GLU A 58 -53.34 13.19 13.20
N THR A 59 -52.06 12.94 12.90
CA THR A 59 -51.54 11.59 12.61
C THR A 59 -50.76 10.98 13.77
N LEU A 60 -50.40 11.76 14.80
CA LEU A 60 -49.55 11.32 15.91
C LEU A 60 -50.07 10.05 16.60
N LYS A 61 -51.39 9.95 16.74
CA LYS A 61 -52.11 8.83 17.37
C LYS A 61 -52.17 7.57 16.51
N LYS A 62 -52.05 7.74 15.18
CA LYS A 62 -52.18 6.68 14.17
C LYS A 62 -50.85 5.99 13.84
N ARG A 63 -49.72 6.53 14.31
CA ARG A 63 -48.38 6.02 14.03
C ARG A 63 -48.17 4.60 14.57
N ASN A 64 -47.45 3.79 13.80
CA ASN A 64 -47.08 2.42 14.14
C ASN A 64 -45.56 2.16 14.04
N ALA A 65 -44.79 3.18 13.66
CA ALA A 65 -43.34 3.10 13.53
C ALA A 65 -42.63 4.29 14.19
N ILE A 66 -41.35 4.08 14.50
CA ILE A 66 -40.42 5.03 15.11
C ILE A 66 -39.60 5.70 13.99
N GLY A 67 -39.21 6.97 14.17
CA GLY A 67 -38.31 7.66 13.24
C GLY A 67 -39.00 8.72 12.39
N ALA A 68 -38.50 8.90 11.16
CA ALA A 68 -39.02 9.87 10.19
C ALA A 68 -38.86 9.33 8.75
N HIS A 69 -39.73 9.77 7.83
CA HIS A 69 -39.58 9.52 6.39
C HIS A 69 -38.47 10.41 5.80
N GLY A 70 -37.83 9.97 4.71
CA GLY A 70 -36.77 10.72 4.05
C GLY A 70 -35.35 10.30 4.48
N GLY A 71 -35.22 9.27 5.32
CA GLY A 71 -33.94 8.80 5.86
C GLY A 71 -33.11 9.94 6.47
N SER A 72 -31.83 10.03 6.09
CA SER A 72 -30.94 11.13 6.53
C SER A 72 -31.40 12.52 6.09
N TYR A 73 -32.29 12.65 5.11
CA TYR A 73 -32.80 13.94 4.64
C TYR A 73 -33.92 14.52 5.51
N ALA A 74 -34.48 13.74 6.43
CA ALA A 74 -35.53 14.20 7.35
C ALA A 74 -35.10 15.42 8.17
N ILE A 75 -33.81 15.54 8.50
CA ILE A 75 -33.26 16.68 9.24
C ILE A 75 -33.33 17.97 8.41
N TYR A 76 -33.06 17.91 7.10
CA TYR A 76 -33.20 19.08 6.22
C TYR A 76 -34.67 19.51 6.09
N ASN A 77 -35.60 18.55 6.02
CA ASN A 77 -37.03 18.87 6.06
C ASN A 77 -37.42 19.58 7.36
N ALA A 78 -36.89 19.14 8.50
CA ALA A 78 -37.12 19.79 9.79
C ALA A 78 -36.53 21.22 9.81
N LEU A 79 -35.34 21.43 9.24
CA LEU A 79 -34.74 22.76 9.10
C LEU A 79 -35.56 23.68 8.20
N ALA A 80 -36.05 23.18 7.07
CA ALA A 80 -36.92 23.95 6.18
C ALA A 80 -38.25 24.34 6.87
N ILE A 81 -38.82 23.47 7.71
CA ILE A 81 -39.99 23.81 8.53
C ILE A 81 -39.65 24.89 9.57
N ALA A 82 -38.51 24.77 10.24
CA ALA A 82 -38.06 25.74 11.23
C ALA A 82 -37.73 27.12 10.60
N ALA A 83 -37.20 27.13 9.39
CA ALA A 83 -36.94 28.33 8.60
C ALA A 83 -38.23 28.98 8.06
N GLY A 84 -39.35 28.25 8.06
CA GLY A 84 -40.63 28.70 7.50
C GLY A 84 -40.82 28.43 6.01
N ASP A 85 -39.86 27.79 5.35
CA ASP A 85 -39.92 27.40 3.94
C ASP A 85 -40.96 26.28 3.70
N LEU A 86 -41.23 25.46 4.73
CA LEU A 86 -42.25 24.41 4.70
C LEU A 86 -43.24 24.55 5.88
N PRO A 87 -44.54 24.32 5.67
CA PRO A 87 -45.49 24.29 6.78
C PRO A 87 -45.29 23.05 7.67
N PRO A 88 -45.56 23.10 9.00
CA PRO A 88 -45.37 21.96 9.90
C PRO A 88 -46.18 20.70 9.57
N ASN A 89 -47.30 20.85 8.85
CA ASN A 89 -48.15 19.78 8.36
C ASN A 89 -47.94 19.48 6.86
N PHE A 90 -46.79 19.87 6.31
CA PHE A 90 -46.46 19.63 4.91
C PHE A 90 -46.58 18.14 4.54
N ARG A 91 -47.34 17.89 3.47
CA ARG A 91 -47.52 16.58 2.86
C ARG A 91 -47.14 16.66 1.38
N PRO A 92 -46.17 15.85 0.92
CA PRO A 92 -45.88 15.74 -0.50
C PRO A 92 -47.09 15.16 -1.27
N ASN A 93 -47.28 15.58 -2.51
CA ASN A 93 -48.23 14.95 -3.43
C ASN A 93 -47.54 13.79 -4.17
N PHE A 94 -48.11 12.59 -4.11
CA PHE A 94 -47.63 11.38 -4.78
C PHE A 94 -48.56 10.92 -5.92
N GLU A 95 -49.40 11.82 -6.44
CA GLU A 95 -50.19 11.57 -7.63
C GLU A 95 -49.28 11.33 -8.85
N ASN A 96 -49.62 10.32 -9.65
CA ASN A 96 -48.84 9.90 -10.84
C ASN A 96 -47.37 9.53 -10.57
N THR A 97 -47.03 9.11 -9.34
CA THR A 97 -45.67 8.65 -8.99
C THR A 97 -45.53 7.13 -8.95
N GLN A 98 -46.46 6.38 -9.57
CA GLN A 98 -46.38 4.92 -9.62
C GLN A 98 -45.10 4.48 -10.36
N PRO A 99 -44.50 3.33 -9.97
CA PRO A 99 -43.36 2.75 -10.67
C PRO A 99 -43.56 2.61 -12.18
N THR A 100 -42.56 3.01 -12.96
CA THR A 100 -42.50 2.75 -14.42
C THR A 100 -42.40 1.26 -14.78
N PHE A 101 -42.06 0.44 -13.80
CA PHE A 101 -42.02 -1.01 -13.85
C PHE A 101 -42.59 -1.53 -12.53
N GLN A 102 -43.57 -2.45 -12.60
CA GLN A 102 -44.12 -3.10 -11.42
C GLN A 102 -43.42 -4.44 -11.22
N PRO A 103 -42.52 -4.57 -10.22
CA PRO A 103 -41.91 -5.85 -9.92
C PRO A 103 -43.00 -6.85 -9.48
N PRO A 104 -42.96 -8.10 -9.97
CA PRO A 104 -43.86 -9.12 -9.48
C PRO A 104 -43.60 -9.36 -7.98
N GLN A 105 -44.68 -9.55 -7.23
CA GLN A 105 -44.59 -9.84 -5.81
C GLN A 105 -43.81 -11.15 -5.59
N GLN A 106 -42.81 -11.08 -4.72
CA GLN A 106 -41.98 -12.23 -4.36
C GLN A 106 -42.48 -12.88 -3.07
N GLU A 107 -42.29 -14.18 -2.93
CA GLU A 107 -42.63 -14.91 -1.68
C GLU A 107 -41.95 -14.27 -0.45
N ALA A 108 -40.71 -13.81 -0.61
CA ALA A 108 -39.96 -13.16 0.45
C ALA A 108 -40.58 -11.86 0.97
N TRP A 109 -41.49 -11.21 0.24
CA TRP A 109 -42.19 -10.01 0.71
C TRP A 109 -43.13 -10.31 1.89
N GLY A 110 -43.62 -11.55 1.98
CA GLY A 110 -44.42 -12.07 3.08
C GLY A 110 -43.64 -12.98 4.03
N ASP A 111 -42.30 -12.91 4.03
CA ASP A 111 -41.47 -13.71 4.94
C ASP A 111 -40.76 -12.79 5.94
N PHE A 112 -41.16 -12.91 7.21
CA PHE A 112 -40.64 -12.09 8.32
C PHE A 112 -39.14 -12.29 8.58
N SER A 113 -38.54 -13.39 8.09
CA SER A 113 -37.14 -13.73 8.25
C SER A 113 -36.25 -13.23 7.10
N LYS A 114 -36.83 -13.01 5.91
CA LYS A 114 -36.08 -12.67 4.69
C LYS A 114 -35.90 -11.17 4.46
N ILE A 115 -36.91 -10.38 4.81
CA ILE A 115 -36.88 -8.91 4.66
C ILE A 115 -37.16 -8.28 6.02
N VAL A 116 -36.12 -7.68 6.60
CA VAL A 116 -36.15 -7.07 7.94
C VAL A 116 -35.66 -5.63 7.96
N SER A 117 -35.08 -5.12 6.87
CA SER A 117 -34.41 -3.81 6.81
C SER A 117 -34.91 -2.89 5.68
N MET A 118 -35.97 -3.29 4.98
CA MET A 118 -36.68 -2.46 4.00
C MET A 118 -38.18 -2.78 3.97
N ASP A 119 -38.99 -1.86 3.43
CA ASP A 119 -40.44 -2.02 3.29
C ASP A 119 -40.80 -2.64 1.93
N ALA A 120 -41.26 -3.89 1.93
CA ALA A 120 -41.56 -4.63 0.70
C ALA A 120 -42.62 -3.94 -0.19
N PHE A 121 -43.57 -3.23 0.40
CA PHE A 121 -44.68 -2.57 -0.31
C PHE A 121 -44.46 -1.07 -0.55
N GLY A 122 -43.32 -0.54 -0.11
CA GLY A 122 -42.99 0.88 -0.14
C GLY A 122 -42.84 1.49 -1.53
N HIS A 123 -42.85 0.66 -2.59
CA HIS A 123 -42.66 1.07 -3.99
C HIS A 123 -43.92 1.60 -4.67
N ASN A 124 -45.12 1.26 -4.17
CA ASN A 124 -46.38 1.64 -4.81
C ASN A 124 -47.49 1.96 -3.79
N VAL A 125 -47.20 2.92 -2.90
CA VAL A 125 -48.11 3.30 -1.82
C VAL A 125 -49.45 3.86 -2.31
N SER A 126 -49.48 4.55 -3.46
CA SER A 126 -50.70 5.12 -4.04
C SER A 126 -51.67 4.05 -4.54
N THR A 127 -51.19 2.83 -4.81
CA THR A 127 -52.03 1.69 -5.16
C THR A 127 -52.39 0.88 -3.91
N TYR A 128 -51.39 0.39 -3.17
CA TYR A 128 -51.60 -0.53 -2.05
C TYR A 128 -52.32 0.12 -0.86
N PHE A 129 -52.10 1.41 -0.63
CA PHE A 129 -52.63 2.12 0.54
C PHE A 129 -53.53 3.29 0.17
N LYS A 130 -54.15 3.24 -1.02
CA LYS A 130 -55.08 4.28 -1.50
C LYS A 130 -56.17 4.62 -0.49
N LYS A 131 -56.78 3.62 0.13
CA LYS A 131 -57.82 3.79 1.17
C LYS A 131 -57.33 4.63 2.36
N HIS A 132 -56.07 4.46 2.77
CA HIS A 132 -55.48 5.22 3.87
C HIS A 132 -55.17 6.66 3.44
N LEU A 133 -54.65 6.84 2.23
CA LEU A 133 -54.41 8.16 1.65
C LEU A 133 -55.72 8.96 1.49
N ASP A 134 -56.77 8.33 0.99
CA ASP A 134 -58.11 8.93 0.83
C ASP A 134 -58.74 9.30 2.20
N GLN A 135 -58.35 8.61 3.29
CA GLN A 135 -58.71 8.95 4.67
C GLN A 135 -57.84 10.05 5.30
N GLY A 136 -56.91 10.62 4.53
CA GLY A 136 -56.00 11.67 5.00
C GLY A 136 -54.86 11.16 5.88
N ILE A 137 -54.52 9.86 5.83
CA ILE A 137 -53.36 9.29 6.52
C ILE A 137 -52.09 9.57 5.69
N ASP A 138 -51.04 10.07 6.35
CA ASP A 138 -49.75 10.41 5.73
C ASP A 138 -48.89 9.15 5.49
N VAL A 139 -49.26 8.38 4.46
CA VAL A 139 -48.47 7.25 3.96
C VAL A 139 -47.48 7.76 2.92
N ARG A 140 -46.19 7.44 3.06
CA ARG A 140 -45.14 7.88 2.11
C ARG A 140 -44.39 6.69 1.52
N PRO A 141 -43.96 6.77 0.24
CA PRO A 141 -43.14 5.74 -0.36
C PRO A 141 -41.76 5.71 0.29
N THR A 142 -41.21 4.50 0.43
CA THR A 142 -39.85 4.23 0.91
C THR A 142 -39.01 3.57 -0.19
N ILE A 143 -39.62 3.23 -1.32
CA ILE A 143 -38.96 2.74 -2.52
C ILE A 143 -39.48 3.53 -3.73
N ALA A 144 -38.61 3.87 -4.67
CA ALA A 144 -39.00 4.51 -5.93
C ALA A 144 -38.28 3.85 -7.11
N ILE A 145 -38.99 3.62 -8.22
CA ILE A 145 -38.49 2.90 -9.39
C ILE A 145 -38.66 3.76 -10.65
N THR A 146 -37.59 3.94 -11.40
CA THR A 146 -37.61 4.70 -12.66
C THR A 146 -36.72 4.06 -13.73
N ARG A 147 -37.00 4.35 -15.00
CA ARG A 147 -36.14 3.98 -16.13
C ARG A 147 -35.39 5.21 -16.61
N ALA A 148 -34.12 5.06 -16.94
CA ALA A 148 -33.26 6.16 -17.37
C ALA A 148 -32.17 5.68 -18.32
N HIS A 149 -31.44 6.63 -18.89
CA HIS A 149 -30.13 6.37 -19.48
C HIS A 149 -29.04 6.76 -18.48
N MET A 150 -27.92 6.04 -18.54
CA MET A 150 -26.73 6.33 -17.75
C MET A 150 -25.52 6.38 -18.67
N ARG A 151 -24.60 7.30 -18.38
CA ARG A 151 -23.32 7.43 -19.06
C ARG A 151 -22.22 7.50 -18.02
N VAL A 152 -21.25 6.59 -18.13
CA VAL A 152 -20.09 6.47 -17.25
C VAL A 152 -18.85 6.54 -18.11
N ALA A 153 -17.86 7.36 -17.73
CA ALA A 153 -16.69 7.65 -18.56
C ALA A 153 -15.93 6.37 -18.95
N GLU A 154 -15.71 5.48 -17.99
CA GLU A 154 -15.02 4.21 -18.20
C GLU A 154 -15.77 3.30 -19.18
N ILE A 155 -17.11 3.34 -19.18
CA ILE A 155 -17.93 2.58 -20.12
C ILE A 155 -17.82 3.17 -21.54
N VAL A 156 -17.72 4.49 -21.67
CA VAL A 156 -17.45 5.14 -22.96
C VAL A 156 -16.09 4.70 -23.52
N ASP A 157 -15.08 4.56 -22.66
CA ASP A 157 -13.74 4.11 -23.07
C ASP A 157 -13.73 2.62 -23.43
N SER A 158 -14.47 1.79 -22.71
CA SER A 158 -14.69 0.37 -23.06
C SER A 158 -15.39 0.22 -24.42
N ILE A 159 -16.34 1.10 -24.75
CA ILE A 159 -16.97 1.13 -26.08
C ILE A 159 -15.97 1.54 -27.16
N LYS A 160 -15.19 2.61 -26.93
CA LYS A 160 -14.19 3.09 -27.90
C LYS A 160 -13.08 2.07 -28.18
N SER A 161 -12.65 1.34 -27.16
CA SER A 161 -11.63 0.29 -27.29
C SER A 161 -12.18 -1.01 -27.89
N GLY A 162 -13.50 -1.12 -28.06
CA GLY A 162 -14.17 -2.31 -28.58
C GLY A 162 -14.36 -3.44 -27.56
N SER A 163 -14.04 -3.22 -26.28
CA SER A 163 -14.27 -4.22 -25.23
C SER A 163 -15.75 -4.36 -24.86
N LEU A 164 -16.57 -3.35 -25.17
CA LEU A 164 -18.01 -3.35 -24.96
C LEU A 164 -18.75 -2.95 -26.27
N PRO A 165 -19.44 -3.88 -26.94
CA PRO A 165 -20.11 -3.59 -28.21
C PRO A 165 -21.38 -2.75 -28.00
N VAL A 166 -21.72 -1.94 -29.01
CA VAL A 166 -23.02 -1.25 -29.10
C VAL A 166 -24.03 -2.22 -29.72
N ASP A 167 -25.09 -2.55 -28.98
CA ASP A 167 -26.14 -3.50 -29.43
C ASP A 167 -27.46 -2.80 -29.81
N GLY A 168 -27.59 -1.49 -29.55
CA GLY A 168 -28.80 -0.72 -29.81
C GLY A 168 -29.93 -0.95 -28.79
N ASP A 169 -29.72 -1.81 -27.79
CA ASP A 169 -30.69 -2.11 -26.74
C ASP A 169 -30.16 -1.77 -25.34
N VAL A 170 -29.20 -2.53 -24.82
CA VAL A 170 -28.59 -2.25 -23.51
C VAL A 170 -27.62 -1.08 -23.64
N VAL A 171 -26.72 -1.14 -24.63
CA VAL A 171 -25.81 -0.06 -25.02
C VAL A 171 -26.36 0.56 -26.29
N ILE A 172 -26.96 1.74 -26.14
CA ILE A 172 -27.83 2.34 -27.16
C ILE A 172 -27.02 2.87 -28.35
N ASN A 173 -25.87 3.51 -28.08
CA ASN A 173 -25.11 4.21 -29.09
C ASN A 173 -23.62 4.29 -28.73
N SER A 174 -22.80 4.68 -29.71
CA SER A 174 -21.34 4.86 -29.57
C SER A 174 -20.94 6.03 -28.66
N THR A 175 -21.89 6.88 -28.24
CA THR A 175 -21.62 7.95 -27.25
C THR A 175 -21.65 7.46 -25.81
N GLY A 176 -22.05 6.19 -25.59
CA GLY A 176 -22.00 5.50 -24.31
C GLY A 176 -23.26 5.61 -23.45
N ASP A 177 -24.42 5.85 -24.09
CA ASP A 177 -25.70 5.78 -23.38
C ASP A 177 -26.10 4.32 -23.13
N VAL A 178 -26.35 4.00 -21.86
CA VAL A 178 -26.76 2.67 -21.39
C VAL A 178 -28.17 2.74 -20.80
N LYS A 179 -29.09 1.87 -21.24
CA LYS A 179 -30.41 1.74 -20.62
C LYS A 179 -30.28 1.13 -19.23
N VAL A 180 -30.94 1.74 -18.25
CA VAL A 180 -30.91 1.27 -16.87
C VAL A 180 -32.24 1.47 -16.17
N THR A 181 -32.65 0.49 -15.38
CA THR A 181 -33.72 0.65 -14.38
C THR A 181 -33.07 0.98 -13.04
N LYS A 182 -33.53 2.06 -12.39
CA LYS A 182 -33.01 2.56 -11.11
C LYS A 182 -34.04 2.37 -10.02
N ILE A 183 -33.61 1.88 -8.86
CA ILE A 183 -34.46 1.69 -7.68
C ILE A 183 -33.80 2.36 -6.49
N ALA A 184 -34.42 3.38 -5.92
CA ALA A 184 -33.99 3.98 -4.66
C ALA A 184 -34.75 3.34 -3.50
N VAL A 185 -34.06 3.03 -2.39
CA VAL A 185 -34.66 2.36 -1.23
C VAL A 185 -34.20 3.04 0.06
N GLU A 186 -35.16 3.45 0.88
CA GLU A 186 -34.95 3.92 2.25
C GLU A 186 -34.90 2.75 3.24
N PRO A 187 -34.08 2.86 4.30
CA PRO A 187 -34.01 1.83 5.32
C PRO A 187 -35.26 1.83 6.20
N VAL A 188 -35.83 0.63 6.39
CA VAL A 188 -37.01 0.41 7.24
C VAL A 188 -36.79 -0.86 8.04
N TRP A 189 -36.50 -0.72 9.33
CA TRP A 189 -36.08 -1.84 10.17
C TRP A 189 -37.24 -2.42 10.96
N HIS A 190 -37.53 -3.70 10.75
CA HIS A 190 -38.30 -4.52 11.66
C HIS A 190 -37.39 -4.96 12.82
N LEU A 191 -37.53 -4.29 13.97
CA LEU A 191 -36.63 -4.42 15.11
C LEU A 191 -36.46 -5.87 15.60
N PRO A 192 -37.52 -6.71 15.73
CA PRO A 192 -37.35 -8.12 16.07
C PRO A 192 -36.51 -8.90 15.03
N GLY A 193 -36.75 -8.65 13.74
CA GLY A 193 -36.03 -9.30 12.65
C GLY A 193 -34.55 -8.89 12.61
N VAL A 194 -34.28 -7.59 12.78
CA VAL A 194 -32.91 -7.05 12.88
C VAL A 194 -32.19 -7.64 14.10
N ALA A 195 -32.84 -7.69 15.27
CA ALA A 195 -32.26 -8.29 16.48
C ALA A 195 -31.89 -9.76 16.26
N SER A 196 -32.79 -10.54 15.66
CA SER A 196 -32.52 -11.93 15.27
C SER A 196 -31.34 -12.04 14.30
N ARG A 197 -31.20 -11.11 13.35
CA ARG A 197 -30.12 -11.10 12.35
C ARG A 197 -28.74 -10.88 12.98
N PHE A 198 -28.70 -10.13 14.08
CA PHE A 198 -27.49 -9.87 14.86
C PHE A 198 -27.31 -10.83 16.04
N ASN A 199 -28.21 -11.80 16.21
CA ASN A 199 -28.22 -12.72 17.35
C ASN A 199 -28.18 -11.99 18.71
N VAL A 200 -29.01 -10.95 18.83
CA VAL A 200 -29.17 -10.16 20.06
C VAL A 200 -30.64 -10.10 20.46
N ASP A 201 -30.90 -9.86 21.74
CA ASP A 201 -32.25 -9.57 22.23
C ASP A 201 -32.77 -8.24 21.66
N GLU A 202 -34.08 -8.18 21.36
CA GLU A 202 -34.73 -6.97 20.83
C GLU A 202 -34.61 -5.79 21.80
N GLY A 203 -34.75 -6.04 23.11
CA GLY A 203 -34.62 -5.05 24.16
C GLY A 203 -33.20 -4.50 24.25
N ILE A 204 -32.18 -5.35 24.15
CA ILE A 204 -30.78 -4.95 24.09
C ILE A 204 -30.52 -4.10 22.84
N LEU A 205 -30.99 -4.52 21.66
CA LEU A 205 -30.85 -3.75 20.42
C LEU A 205 -31.46 -2.35 20.57
N ARG A 206 -32.70 -2.27 21.05
CA ARG A 206 -33.41 -0.99 21.26
C ARG A 206 -32.68 -0.08 22.23
N ARG A 207 -32.22 -0.64 23.35
CA ARG A 207 -31.47 0.10 24.37
C ARG A 207 -30.17 0.65 23.80
N ALA A 208 -29.42 -0.17 23.08
CA ALA A 208 -28.19 0.25 22.42
C ALA A 208 -28.46 1.37 21.40
N LEU A 209 -29.49 1.21 20.56
CA LEU A 209 -29.88 2.25 19.61
C LEU A 209 -30.24 3.56 20.32
N PHE A 210 -30.97 3.53 21.43
CA PHE A 210 -31.32 4.73 22.18
C PHE A 210 -30.10 5.38 22.85
N GLU A 211 -29.33 4.61 23.64
CA GLU A 211 -28.20 5.14 24.43
C GLU A 211 -27.07 5.67 23.52
N TYR A 212 -26.71 4.94 22.47
CA TYR A 212 -25.60 5.30 21.59
C TYR A 212 -26.00 6.25 20.44
N THR A 213 -27.26 6.67 20.37
CA THR A 213 -27.69 7.82 19.54
C THR A 213 -27.96 9.07 20.39
N GLY A 214 -27.43 9.12 21.61
CA GLY A 214 -27.55 10.28 22.50
C GLY A 214 -28.96 10.46 23.07
N GLY A 215 -29.72 9.37 23.24
CA GLY A 215 -31.10 9.42 23.71
C GLY A 215 -32.10 9.83 22.62
N SER A 216 -31.71 9.75 21.35
CA SER A 216 -32.64 10.00 20.24
C SER A 216 -33.71 8.91 20.17
N TYR A 217 -34.92 9.29 19.76
CA TYR A 217 -36.08 8.40 19.63
C TYR A 217 -36.45 7.65 20.94
N PRO A 218 -36.98 8.36 21.96
CA PRO A 218 -37.39 7.76 23.23
C PRO A 218 -38.39 6.59 23.10
N GLU A 219 -39.12 6.51 21.99
CA GLU A 219 -40.02 5.39 21.65
C GLU A 219 -39.29 4.05 21.54
N LEU A 220 -37.98 4.02 21.27
CA LEU A 220 -37.21 2.78 21.29
C LEU A 220 -37.32 2.06 22.64
N VAL A 221 -37.40 2.83 23.74
CA VAL A 221 -37.54 2.32 25.12
C VAL A 221 -39.00 2.37 25.59
N THR A 222 -39.71 3.45 25.27
CA THR A 222 -41.06 3.71 25.83
C THR A 222 -42.20 3.04 25.05
N ARG A 223 -41.94 2.56 23.82
CA ARG A 223 -42.93 1.94 22.93
C ARG A 223 -42.48 0.58 22.39
N PRO A 224 -42.48 -0.46 23.25
CA PRO A 224 -42.11 -1.82 22.84
C PRO A 224 -43.12 -2.45 21.86
N ASP A 225 -44.34 -1.91 21.76
CA ASP A 225 -45.37 -2.27 20.79
C ASP A 225 -45.04 -1.81 19.35
N MET A 226 -44.29 -0.71 19.18
CA MET A 226 -43.85 -0.25 17.86
C MET A 226 -42.65 -1.08 17.40
N LYS A 227 -42.87 -2.04 16.51
CA LYS A 227 -41.85 -2.99 16.03
C LYS A 227 -41.03 -2.51 14.83
N VAL A 228 -41.35 -1.35 14.27
CA VAL A 228 -40.68 -0.80 13.08
C VAL A 228 -39.99 0.52 13.39
N PHE A 229 -38.77 0.68 12.86
CA PHE A 229 -37.94 1.88 12.99
C PHE A 229 -37.42 2.33 11.62
N LEU A 230 -37.53 3.62 11.31
CA LEU A 230 -36.94 4.26 10.14
C LEU A 230 -35.68 5.01 10.61
N PRO A 231 -34.49 4.37 10.59
CA PRO A 231 -33.27 5.03 11.00
C PRO A 231 -32.91 6.16 10.02
N PRO A 232 -32.43 7.32 10.52
CA PRO A 232 -32.06 8.46 9.68
C PRO A 232 -30.65 8.26 9.05
N ILE A 233 -30.44 7.13 8.38
CA ILE A 233 -29.18 6.76 7.74
C ILE A 233 -29.31 6.74 6.21
N GLY A 234 -28.17 6.62 5.52
CA GLY A 234 -28.15 6.46 4.07
C GLY A 234 -28.84 5.16 3.63
N GLY A 235 -29.66 5.27 2.57
CA GLY A 235 -30.30 4.12 1.92
C GLY A 235 -29.41 3.41 0.90
N LEU A 236 -30.03 2.81 -0.10
CA LEU A 236 -29.35 2.17 -1.22
C LEU A 236 -29.97 2.55 -2.57
N THR A 237 -29.23 2.30 -3.64
CA THR A 237 -29.74 2.41 -5.01
C THR A 237 -29.36 1.17 -5.81
N VAL A 238 -30.32 0.59 -6.52
CA VAL A 238 -30.11 -0.53 -7.45
C VAL A 238 -30.10 0.02 -8.87
N TYR A 239 -29.20 -0.50 -9.69
CA TYR A 239 -29.10 -0.28 -11.12
C TYR A 239 -29.21 -1.63 -11.81
N ILE A 240 -30.24 -1.82 -12.63
CA ILE A 240 -30.47 -3.04 -13.40
C ILE A 240 -30.22 -2.74 -14.88
N PHE A 241 -29.35 -3.55 -15.47
CA PHE A 241 -29.01 -3.53 -16.90
C PHE A 241 -29.74 -4.68 -17.60
N GLY A 242 -30.37 -4.36 -18.73
CA GLY A 242 -31.32 -5.24 -19.40
C GLY A 242 -32.73 -5.20 -18.80
N PRO A 243 -33.62 -6.10 -19.24
CA PRO A 243 -35.01 -6.12 -18.77
C PRO A 243 -35.12 -6.46 -17.27
N PRO A 244 -35.74 -5.62 -16.43
CA PRO A 244 -35.83 -5.85 -14.98
C PRO A 244 -36.62 -7.10 -14.59
N GLU A 245 -37.49 -7.60 -15.48
CA GLU A 245 -38.26 -8.83 -15.30
C GLU A 245 -37.35 -10.07 -15.17
N ARG A 246 -36.18 -10.05 -15.82
CA ARG A 246 -35.23 -11.17 -15.84
C ARG A 246 -34.46 -11.35 -14.54
N VAL A 247 -34.42 -10.34 -13.68
CA VAL A 247 -33.65 -10.38 -12.41
C VAL A 247 -34.11 -11.53 -11.51
N SER A 248 -35.41 -11.81 -11.50
CA SER A 248 -36.02 -12.87 -10.68
C SER A 248 -36.08 -14.24 -11.37
N ASP A 249 -35.73 -14.33 -12.65
CA ASP A 249 -35.82 -15.57 -13.42
C ASP A 249 -34.56 -16.44 -13.18
N PRO A 250 -34.71 -17.63 -12.57
CA PRO A 250 -33.57 -18.50 -12.27
C PRO A 250 -32.93 -19.14 -13.51
N ASN A 251 -33.56 -19.07 -14.69
CA ASN A 251 -33.04 -19.66 -15.91
C ASN A 251 -32.07 -18.74 -16.65
N VAL A 252 -32.04 -17.45 -16.29
CA VAL A 252 -31.11 -16.48 -16.86
C VAL A 252 -29.88 -16.36 -15.98
N LYS A 253 -28.77 -15.93 -16.57
CA LYS A 253 -27.54 -15.66 -15.84
C LYS A 253 -27.59 -14.29 -15.18
N LEU A 254 -27.09 -14.19 -13.95
CA LEU A 254 -27.04 -12.96 -13.17
C LEU A 254 -25.60 -12.58 -12.82
N ALA A 255 -25.18 -11.40 -13.24
CA ALA A 255 -23.98 -10.73 -12.77
C ALA A 255 -24.34 -9.67 -11.72
N LEU A 256 -23.75 -9.77 -10.52
CA LEU A 256 -24.06 -8.92 -9.37
C LEU A 256 -22.81 -8.20 -8.85
N ARG A 257 -22.91 -6.88 -8.72
CA ARG A 257 -21.95 -6.05 -7.98
C ARG A 257 -22.64 -5.36 -6.81
N ILE A 258 -22.19 -5.64 -5.59
CA ILE A 258 -22.59 -4.89 -4.40
C ILE A 258 -21.45 -3.97 -3.97
N HIS A 259 -21.72 -2.67 -4.01
CA HIS A 259 -20.78 -1.60 -3.74
C HIS A 259 -21.17 -0.86 -2.46
N ASP A 260 -20.19 -0.62 -1.59
CA ASP A 260 -20.37 0.31 -0.47
C ASP A 260 -19.72 1.64 -0.88
N GLU A 261 -20.44 2.73 -0.66
CA GLU A 261 -20.05 4.10 -0.99
C GLU A 261 -18.62 4.45 -0.57
N CYS A 262 -17.91 5.10 -1.49
CA CYS A 262 -16.61 5.70 -1.28
C CYS A 262 -16.52 7.00 -2.09
N ASN A 263 -17.14 8.07 -1.60
CA ASN A 263 -17.32 9.34 -2.27
C ASN A 263 -16.03 9.87 -2.94
N GLY A 264 -14.92 9.90 -2.18
CA GLY A 264 -13.62 10.35 -2.70
C GLY A 264 -13.09 9.56 -3.91
N SER A 265 -13.37 8.26 -4.01
CA SER A 265 -12.96 7.45 -5.17
C SER A 265 -14.03 7.48 -6.26
N ASP A 266 -15.28 7.20 -5.87
CA ASP A 266 -16.41 7.03 -6.78
C ASP A 266 -16.69 8.31 -7.58
N VAL A 267 -16.64 9.47 -6.93
CA VAL A 267 -16.92 10.78 -7.56
C VAL A 267 -15.64 11.46 -8.04
N PHE A 268 -14.61 11.51 -7.20
CA PHE A 268 -13.42 12.34 -7.43
C PHE A 268 -12.18 11.58 -7.91
N GLN A 269 -12.30 10.30 -8.25
CA GLN A 269 -11.22 9.48 -8.81
C GLN A 269 -9.95 9.43 -7.93
N SER A 270 -10.11 9.40 -6.60
CA SER A 270 -8.95 9.18 -5.72
C SER A 270 -8.25 7.85 -6.04
N ASP A 271 -6.93 7.90 -6.09
CA ASP A 271 -5.97 6.81 -6.32
C ASP A 271 -5.61 6.01 -5.05
N ILE A 272 -6.12 6.43 -3.89
CA ILE A 272 -5.79 5.86 -2.58
C ILE A 272 -6.48 4.49 -2.35
N CYS A 273 -7.55 4.20 -3.08
CA CYS A 273 -8.32 2.96 -2.94
C CYS A 273 -8.83 2.41 -4.26
N THR A 274 -9.27 1.14 -4.24
CA THR A 274 -9.77 0.40 -5.42
C THR A 274 -11.28 0.50 -5.63
N CYS A 275 -11.98 1.36 -4.87
CA CYS A 275 -13.44 1.42 -4.88
C CYS A 275 -14.00 1.71 -6.27
N ARG A 276 -13.56 2.80 -6.92
CA ARG A 276 -14.04 3.17 -8.25
C ARG A 276 -13.64 2.18 -9.35
N PRO A 277 -12.36 1.76 -9.50
CA PRO A 277 -12.01 0.77 -10.52
C PRO A 277 -12.83 -0.51 -10.43
N TYR A 278 -13.17 -0.94 -9.21
CA TYR A 278 -13.99 -2.13 -9.02
C TYR A 278 -15.49 -1.87 -9.24
N LEU A 279 -15.98 -0.66 -8.97
CA LEU A 279 -17.34 -0.24 -9.33
C LEU A 279 -17.53 -0.22 -10.84
N THR A 280 -16.60 0.38 -11.57
CA THR A 280 -16.68 0.52 -13.04
C THR A 280 -16.52 -0.82 -13.74
N PHE A 281 -15.59 -1.67 -13.29
CA PHE A 281 -15.51 -3.08 -13.70
C PHE A 281 -16.82 -3.83 -13.41
N GLY A 282 -17.39 -3.59 -12.23
CA GLY A 282 -18.70 -4.10 -11.82
C GLY A 282 -19.82 -3.76 -12.80
N ILE A 283 -19.88 -2.49 -13.21
CA ILE A 283 -20.86 -1.98 -14.17
C ILE A 283 -20.64 -2.59 -15.55
N GLU A 284 -19.39 -2.64 -16.03
CA GLU A 284 -19.07 -3.18 -17.36
C GLU A 284 -19.49 -4.65 -17.49
N GLU A 285 -19.14 -5.49 -16.52
CA GLU A 285 -19.51 -6.91 -16.54
C GLU A 285 -21.02 -7.12 -16.37
N ALA A 286 -21.70 -6.28 -15.58
CA ALA A 286 -23.15 -6.29 -15.49
C ALA A 286 -23.81 -5.95 -16.84
N ILE A 287 -23.28 -4.96 -17.57
CA ILE A 287 -23.74 -4.64 -18.92
C ILE A 287 -23.50 -5.84 -19.85
N LYS A 288 -22.28 -6.40 -19.90
CA LYS A 288 -21.97 -7.56 -20.74
C LYS A 288 -22.90 -8.74 -20.48
N GLU A 289 -23.20 -9.05 -19.22
CA GLU A 289 -24.12 -10.14 -18.90
C GLU A 289 -25.53 -9.85 -19.43
N ALA A 290 -26.01 -8.60 -19.33
CA ALA A 290 -27.28 -8.20 -19.91
C ALA A 290 -27.30 -8.31 -21.45
N GLN A 291 -26.22 -7.90 -22.14
CA GLN A 291 -26.10 -8.04 -23.60
C GLN A 291 -26.09 -9.50 -24.06
N ASN A 292 -25.53 -10.40 -23.25
CA ASN A 292 -25.50 -11.84 -23.50
C ASN A 292 -26.84 -12.55 -23.22
N GLY A 293 -27.92 -11.78 -23.02
CA GLY A 293 -29.26 -12.29 -22.73
C GLY A 293 -29.53 -12.54 -21.24
N GLY A 294 -28.54 -12.34 -20.37
CA GLY A 294 -28.65 -12.40 -18.92
C GLY A 294 -29.26 -11.14 -18.28
N SER A 295 -28.89 -10.92 -17.02
CA SER A 295 -29.25 -9.76 -16.21
C SER A 295 -28.02 -9.22 -15.48
N GLY A 296 -27.84 -7.91 -15.52
CA GLY A 296 -26.79 -7.21 -14.78
C GLY A 296 -27.37 -6.39 -13.65
N VAL A 297 -26.85 -6.54 -12.42
CA VAL A 297 -27.32 -5.78 -11.26
C VAL A 297 -26.15 -5.16 -10.51
N VAL A 298 -26.22 -3.86 -10.28
CA VAL A 298 -25.30 -3.12 -9.40
C VAL A 298 -26.10 -2.51 -8.25
N ILE A 299 -25.72 -2.79 -7.01
CA ILE A 299 -26.35 -2.23 -5.81
C ILE A 299 -25.34 -1.35 -5.09
N TYR A 300 -25.70 -0.09 -4.90
CA TYR A 300 -24.88 0.93 -4.26
C TYR A 300 -25.44 1.26 -2.87
N PHE A 301 -24.75 0.85 -1.81
CA PHE A 301 -25.10 1.13 -0.42
C PHE A 301 -24.39 2.39 0.06
N ARG A 302 -25.13 3.31 0.68
CA ARG A 302 -24.59 4.58 1.21
C ARG A 302 -23.97 4.39 2.59
N LYS A 303 -22.87 3.62 2.63
CA LYS A 303 -22.14 3.20 3.83
C LYS A 303 -20.67 3.64 3.77
N GLU A 304 -20.44 4.94 3.69
CA GLU A 304 -19.09 5.53 3.61
C GLU A 304 -18.14 5.07 4.72
N GLY A 305 -16.87 4.85 4.36
CA GLY A 305 -15.80 4.59 5.33
C GLY A 305 -16.02 3.33 6.18
N ARG A 306 -16.64 2.28 5.64
CA ARG A 306 -17.06 1.08 6.40
C ARG A 306 -18.05 1.39 7.53
N ALA A 307 -18.96 2.33 7.26
CA ALA A 307 -19.89 2.88 8.23
C ALA A 307 -19.22 3.64 9.41
N LEU A 308 -17.94 4.01 9.30
CA LEU A 308 -17.26 4.92 10.23
C LEU A 308 -17.40 6.40 9.82
N GLY A 309 -17.81 6.66 8.58
CA GLY A 309 -17.91 8.00 8.01
C GLY A 309 -16.59 8.54 7.44
N GLU A 310 -16.72 9.65 6.70
CA GLU A 310 -15.64 10.23 5.90
C GLU A 310 -14.52 10.86 6.74
N VAL A 311 -14.86 11.48 7.88
CA VAL A 311 -13.88 12.10 8.78
C VAL A 311 -12.89 11.07 9.31
N VAL A 312 -13.40 9.96 9.86
CA VAL A 312 -12.56 8.88 10.41
C VAL A 312 -11.69 8.27 9.32
N LYS A 313 -12.26 8.05 8.13
CA LYS A 313 -11.51 7.60 6.94
C LYS A 313 -10.31 8.51 6.64
N TYR A 314 -10.48 9.82 6.66
CA TYR A 314 -9.39 10.76 6.40
C TYR A 314 -8.35 10.79 7.52
N LEU A 315 -8.75 10.65 8.78
CA LEU A 315 -7.81 10.47 9.88
C LEU A 315 -6.95 9.21 9.71
N VAL A 316 -7.54 8.10 9.26
CA VAL A 316 -6.81 6.87 8.92
C VAL A 316 -5.84 7.11 7.77
N TYR A 317 -6.23 7.84 6.72
CA TYR A 317 -5.33 8.19 5.62
C TYR A 317 -4.17 9.08 6.05
N ASN A 318 -4.42 10.07 6.91
CA ASN A 318 -3.37 10.94 7.45
C ASN A 318 -2.34 10.15 8.26
N SER A 319 -2.82 9.22 9.09
CA SER A 319 -1.97 8.30 9.84
C SER A 319 -1.15 7.41 8.89
N ARG A 320 -1.78 6.83 7.84
CA ARG A 320 -1.11 6.04 6.79
C ARG A 320 0.06 6.81 6.16
N LYS A 321 -0.16 8.04 5.71
CA LYS A 321 0.87 8.86 5.07
C LYS A 321 2.04 9.22 6.00
N ARG A 322 1.79 9.51 7.28
CA ARG A 322 2.84 9.93 8.23
C ARG A 322 3.68 8.79 8.78
N GLY A 323 3.08 7.62 9.04
CA GLY A 323 3.76 6.47 9.64
C GLY A 323 4.28 5.42 8.65
N GLY A 324 4.29 5.73 7.35
CA GLY A 324 4.57 4.79 6.24
C GLY A 324 3.36 3.93 5.88
N ASP A 325 3.14 3.62 4.60
CA ASP A 325 1.95 2.87 4.16
C ASP A 325 2.33 1.41 3.84
N THR A 326 1.97 0.48 4.74
CA THR A 326 2.31 -0.94 4.61
C THR A 326 1.09 -1.82 4.91
N ALA A 327 0.97 -2.95 4.21
CA ALA A 327 -0.21 -3.81 4.25
C ALA A 327 -0.44 -4.43 5.64
N ASP A 328 0.64 -4.75 6.37
CA ASP A 328 0.61 -5.29 7.73
C ASP A 328 0.01 -4.30 8.76
N LYS A 329 0.17 -2.99 8.52
CA LYS A 329 -0.34 -1.94 9.42
C LYS A 329 -1.72 -1.42 9.03
N TYR A 330 -2.28 -1.85 7.91
CA TYR A 330 -3.49 -1.26 7.33
C TYR A 330 -4.71 -1.36 8.26
N PHE A 331 -5.00 -2.56 8.78
CA PHE A 331 -6.11 -2.75 9.71
C PHE A 331 -5.79 -2.23 11.10
N THR A 332 -4.55 -2.42 11.59
CA THR A 332 -4.10 -1.89 12.89
C THR A 332 -4.22 -0.37 12.97
N ARG A 333 -3.99 0.37 11.88
CA ARG A 333 -4.22 1.83 11.86
C ARG A 333 -5.68 2.20 11.96
N THR A 334 -6.55 1.41 11.34
CA THR A 334 -7.99 1.61 11.46
C THR A 334 -8.41 1.35 12.91
N GLU A 335 -7.94 0.27 13.52
CA GLU A 335 -8.21 -0.03 14.95
C GLU A 335 -7.66 1.04 15.89
N ASN A 336 -6.44 1.52 15.67
CA ASN A 336 -5.83 2.54 16.52
C ASN A 336 -6.61 3.87 16.51
N ILE A 337 -7.37 4.15 15.45
CA ILE A 337 -8.10 5.42 15.29
C ILE A 337 -9.59 5.25 15.60
N ALA A 338 -10.20 4.19 15.06
CA ALA A 338 -11.63 3.94 15.16
C ALA A 338 -12.02 2.97 16.29
N GLY A 339 -11.06 2.30 16.92
CA GLY A 339 -11.29 1.25 17.92
C GLY A 339 -11.78 -0.08 17.33
N VAL A 340 -12.12 -0.13 16.04
CA VAL A 340 -12.66 -1.29 15.33
C VAL A 340 -12.20 -1.33 13.86
N ARG A 341 -12.22 -2.51 13.23
CA ARG A 341 -11.83 -2.69 11.80
C ARG A 341 -12.92 -2.37 10.80
N ASP A 342 -14.18 -2.61 11.18
CA ASP A 342 -15.35 -2.54 10.31
C ASP A 342 -16.63 -2.42 11.15
N MET A 343 -17.54 -1.52 10.77
CA MET A 343 -18.87 -1.37 11.41
C MET A 343 -20.01 -1.66 10.44
N ARG A 344 -19.72 -2.23 9.26
CA ARG A 344 -20.77 -2.52 8.27
C ARG A 344 -21.63 -3.69 8.72
N PHE A 345 -22.91 -3.39 8.82
CA PHE A 345 -24.00 -4.35 8.97
C PHE A 345 -24.29 -5.05 7.62
N GLN A 346 -23.39 -5.95 7.17
CA GLN A 346 -23.59 -6.72 5.93
C GLN A 346 -24.70 -7.75 6.06
N ALA A 347 -25.05 -8.17 7.29
CA ALA A 347 -26.15 -9.08 7.53
C ALA A 347 -27.50 -8.56 6.99
N LEU A 348 -27.72 -7.25 6.91
CA LEU A 348 -28.97 -6.67 6.36
C LEU A 348 -28.95 -6.50 4.83
N MET A 349 -27.80 -6.64 4.19
CA MET A 349 -27.63 -6.40 2.76
C MET A 349 -28.43 -7.35 1.84
N PRO A 350 -28.66 -8.64 2.16
CA PRO A 350 -29.40 -9.55 1.29
C PRO A 350 -30.88 -9.22 1.09
N ASP A 351 -31.50 -8.40 1.96
CA ASP A 351 -32.94 -8.12 1.92
C ASP A 351 -33.40 -7.56 0.55
N ILE A 352 -32.61 -6.69 -0.07
CA ILE A 352 -32.91 -6.16 -1.42
C ILE A 352 -32.81 -7.25 -2.49
N LEU A 353 -31.93 -8.24 -2.32
CA LEU A 353 -31.82 -9.37 -3.25
C LEU A 353 -33.08 -10.25 -3.18
N HIS A 354 -33.56 -10.51 -1.98
CA HIS A 354 -34.83 -11.21 -1.77
C HIS A 354 -36.03 -10.40 -2.29
N TRP A 355 -36.03 -9.08 -2.09
CA TRP A 355 -37.07 -8.22 -2.63
C TRP A 355 -37.10 -8.25 -4.17
N LEU A 356 -35.93 -8.30 -4.82
CA LEU A 356 -35.79 -8.47 -6.28
C LEU A 356 -36.12 -9.89 -6.77
N GLY A 357 -36.32 -10.85 -5.88
CA GLY A 357 -36.62 -12.25 -6.24
C GLY A 357 -35.40 -13.05 -6.68
N ILE A 358 -34.18 -12.59 -6.36
CA ILE A 358 -32.94 -13.26 -6.77
C ILE A 358 -32.80 -14.58 -6.00
N LYS A 359 -32.75 -15.69 -6.74
CA LYS A 359 -32.61 -17.05 -6.18
C LYS A 359 -31.21 -17.63 -6.28
N LYS A 360 -30.38 -17.11 -7.19
CA LYS A 360 -28.97 -17.49 -7.36
C LYS A 360 -28.19 -16.34 -7.98
N ILE A 361 -26.88 -16.33 -7.78
CA ILE A 361 -25.96 -15.39 -8.42
C ILE A 361 -24.92 -16.20 -9.19
N ASP A 362 -24.91 -16.07 -10.52
CA ASP A 362 -23.94 -16.78 -11.36
C ASP A 362 -22.55 -16.15 -11.21
N LYS A 363 -22.46 -14.81 -11.26
CA LYS A 363 -21.21 -14.07 -11.12
C LYS A 363 -21.33 -12.97 -10.07
N MET A 364 -20.58 -13.05 -8.99
CA MET A 364 -20.47 -11.99 -7.98
C MET A 364 -19.14 -11.26 -8.10
N LEU A 365 -19.18 -9.97 -8.39
CA LEU A 365 -18.00 -9.12 -8.54
C LEU A 365 -17.56 -8.56 -7.19
N SER A 366 -16.96 -9.44 -6.36
CA SER A 366 -16.52 -9.08 -5.02
C SER A 366 -15.46 -10.02 -4.44
N MET A 367 -14.45 -9.43 -3.78
CA MET A 367 -13.48 -10.16 -2.95
C MET A 367 -13.92 -10.28 -1.48
N SER A 368 -15.04 -9.65 -1.09
CA SER A 368 -15.44 -9.56 0.31
C SER A 368 -16.14 -10.84 0.79
N ASN A 369 -15.53 -11.53 1.76
CA ASN A 369 -16.18 -12.69 2.40
C ASN A 369 -17.41 -12.25 3.20
N MET A 370 -17.35 -11.15 3.94
CA MET A 370 -18.51 -10.62 4.67
C MET A 370 -19.75 -10.41 3.78
N LYS A 371 -19.56 -10.00 2.51
CA LYS A 371 -20.68 -9.86 1.55
C LYS A 371 -21.14 -11.22 1.05
N HIS A 372 -20.20 -12.08 0.69
CA HIS A 372 -20.49 -13.44 0.22
C HIS A 372 -21.25 -14.25 1.27
N ASP A 373 -20.71 -14.33 2.48
CA ASP A 373 -21.23 -15.16 3.56
C ASP A 373 -22.63 -14.69 3.96
N ALA A 374 -22.84 -13.37 4.10
CA ALA A 374 -24.16 -12.81 4.39
C ALA A 374 -25.24 -13.19 3.35
N ILE A 375 -24.87 -13.29 2.07
CA ILE A 375 -25.80 -13.66 0.98
C ILE A 375 -26.08 -15.18 1.00
N VAL A 376 -25.03 -15.99 1.13
CA VAL A 376 -25.14 -17.46 1.15
C VAL A 376 -25.90 -17.95 2.39
N GLU A 377 -25.65 -17.36 3.56
CA GLU A 377 -26.36 -17.65 4.81
C GLU A 377 -27.87 -17.35 4.71
N GLN A 378 -28.27 -16.51 3.76
CA GLN A 378 -29.68 -16.22 3.49
C GLN A 378 -30.31 -17.10 2.41
N GLY A 379 -29.56 -18.10 1.94
CA GLY A 379 -30.03 -19.10 0.99
C GLY A 379 -29.94 -18.67 -0.47
N ILE A 380 -29.13 -17.65 -0.80
CA ILE A 380 -28.84 -17.29 -2.19
C ILE A 380 -27.44 -17.83 -2.54
N PRO A 381 -27.31 -18.95 -3.27
CA PRO A 381 -26.03 -19.47 -3.69
C PRO A 381 -25.32 -18.52 -4.67
N ILE A 382 -24.00 -18.45 -4.54
CA ILE A 382 -23.11 -17.73 -5.45
C ILE A 382 -22.22 -18.76 -6.15
N TYR A 383 -22.27 -18.83 -7.48
CA TYR A 383 -21.54 -19.85 -8.24
C TYR A 383 -20.11 -19.42 -8.58
N GLU A 384 -19.91 -18.18 -9.00
CA GLU A 384 -18.60 -17.65 -9.34
C GLU A 384 -18.36 -16.33 -8.61
N ARG A 385 -17.16 -16.17 -8.04
CA ARG A 385 -16.69 -14.90 -7.47
C ARG A 385 -15.57 -14.35 -8.34
N ILE A 386 -15.77 -13.15 -8.87
CA ILE A 386 -14.84 -12.50 -9.79
C ILE A 386 -14.08 -11.42 -9.01
N PRO A 387 -12.75 -11.54 -8.83
CA PRO A 387 -11.92 -10.50 -8.23
C PRO A 387 -11.74 -9.31 -9.18
N ILE A 388 -11.25 -8.18 -8.66
CA ILE A 388 -10.83 -7.07 -9.54
C ILE A 388 -9.60 -7.52 -10.35
N PRO A 389 -9.55 -7.26 -11.67
CA PRO A 389 -8.35 -7.52 -12.47
C PRO A 389 -7.12 -6.74 -12.01
N ASP A 390 -5.95 -7.37 -11.99
CA ASP A 390 -4.69 -6.78 -11.48
C ASP A 390 -4.27 -5.48 -12.19
N HIS A 391 -4.59 -5.34 -13.48
CA HIS A 391 -4.28 -4.16 -14.27
C HIS A 391 -5.18 -2.96 -13.94
N LEU A 392 -6.31 -3.18 -13.28
CA LEU A 392 -7.22 -2.13 -12.80
C LEU A 392 -6.92 -1.68 -11.36
N ILE A 393 -5.87 -2.21 -10.72
CA ILE A 393 -5.47 -1.84 -9.35
C ILE A 393 -4.43 -0.71 -9.42
N PRO A 394 -4.79 0.54 -9.01
CA PRO A 394 -3.82 1.64 -8.89
C PRO A 394 -2.63 1.29 -8.00
N SER A 395 -1.44 1.80 -8.32
CA SER A 395 -0.20 1.52 -7.57
C SER A 395 -0.33 1.75 -6.07
N ASP A 396 -0.94 2.85 -5.68
CA ASP A 396 -1.03 3.32 -4.30
C ASP A 396 -2.09 2.55 -3.51
N SER A 397 -3.05 1.96 -4.22
CA SER A 397 -4.10 1.11 -3.66
C SER A 397 -3.70 -0.36 -3.49
N ARG A 398 -2.53 -0.78 -4.02
CA ARG A 398 -2.03 -2.16 -3.86
C ARG A 398 -1.85 -2.55 -2.39
N VAL A 399 -1.41 -1.61 -1.56
CA VAL A 399 -1.28 -1.79 -0.11
C VAL A 399 -2.61 -2.23 0.53
N GLU A 400 -3.73 -1.67 0.08
CA GLU A 400 -5.06 -2.05 0.56
C GLU A 400 -5.47 -3.45 0.08
N ILE A 401 -5.19 -3.78 -1.19
CA ILE A 401 -5.50 -5.11 -1.74
C ILE A 401 -4.67 -6.18 -1.03
N ASP A 402 -3.36 -6.00 -0.92
CA ASP A 402 -2.46 -6.92 -0.23
C ASP A 402 -2.90 -7.13 1.23
N ALA A 403 -3.30 -6.05 1.92
CA ALA A 403 -3.83 -6.15 3.28
C ALA A 403 -5.11 -6.98 3.35
N LYS A 404 -6.05 -6.78 2.39
CA LYS A 404 -7.30 -7.54 2.33
C LYS A 404 -7.05 -9.02 2.06
N ILE A 405 -6.16 -9.34 1.12
CA ILE A 405 -5.75 -10.71 0.80
C ILE A 405 -5.17 -11.38 2.05
N ASN A 406 -4.26 -10.72 2.74
CA ASN A 406 -3.65 -11.22 3.98
C ASN A 406 -4.68 -11.40 5.11
N ALA A 407 -5.70 -10.55 5.19
CA ALA A 407 -6.81 -10.71 6.12
C ALA A 407 -7.81 -11.80 5.71
N GLY A 408 -7.52 -12.58 4.67
CA GLY A 408 -8.29 -13.73 4.23
C GLY A 408 -9.42 -13.43 3.25
N TYR A 409 -9.46 -12.23 2.64
CA TYR A 409 -10.42 -11.93 1.56
C TYR A 409 -10.16 -12.83 0.36
N PHE A 410 -11.20 -13.12 -0.41
CA PHE A 410 -11.14 -14.08 -1.52
C PHE A 410 -10.19 -13.63 -2.63
N THR A 411 -9.31 -14.54 -3.04
CA THR A 411 -8.44 -14.48 -4.21
C THR A 411 -8.52 -15.78 -4.97
N THR A 412 -8.31 -15.73 -6.28
CA THR A 412 -8.16 -16.93 -7.14
C THR A 412 -6.79 -17.61 -6.96
N GLY A 413 -5.86 -17.01 -6.23
CA GLY A 413 -4.57 -17.59 -5.84
C GLY A 413 -4.58 -18.15 -4.42
N SER A 414 -3.75 -19.18 -4.19
CA SER A 414 -3.57 -19.88 -2.92
C SER A 414 -3.33 -18.94 -1.73
N LYS A 415 -3.95 -19.24 -0.58
CA LYS A 415 -3.69 -18.55 0.69
C LYS A 415 -2.21 -18.69 1.05
N ILE A 416 -1.52 -17.56 1.10
CA ILE A 416 -0.12 -17.46 1.50
C ILE A 416 -0.08 -17.52 3.03
N THR A 417 0.60 -18.51 3.59
CA THR A 417 0.79 -18.70 5.03
C THR A 417 1.60 -17.56 5.66
N GLU A 418 1.54 -17.36 6.98
CA GLU A 418 2.32 -16.32 7.69
C GLU A 418 3.85 -16.55 7.56
N GLU A 419 4.23 -17.80 7.34
CA GLU A 419 5.60 -18.25 7.05
C GLU A 419 5.99 -18.01 5.58
N GLU A 420 5.07 -18.25 4.63
CA GLU A 420 5.25 -17.83 3.23
C GLU A 420 5.20 -16.30 3.07
N LEU A 421 4.48 -15.57 3.92
CA LEU A 421 4.48 -14.11 4.00
C LEU A 421 5.83 -13.61 4.53
N LYS A 422 6.42 -14.27 5.54
CA LYS A 422 7.81 -14.04 5.95
C LYS A 422 8.82 -14.35 4.83
N ASN A 423 8.59 -15.39 4.04
CA ASN A 423 9.41 -15.72 2.87
C ASN A 423 9.18 -14.75 1.68
N LEU A 424 7.97 -14.21 1.51
CA LEU A 424 7.60 -13.15 0.56
C LEU A 424 8.19 -11.79 0.95
N LEU A 425 8.26 -11.51 2.24
CA LEU A 425 8.94 -10.34 2.80
C LEU A 425 10.44 -10.40 2.51
N GLN A 426 11.06 -11.59 2.51
CA GLN A 426 12.44 -11.80 2.06
C GLN A 426 12.63 -11.69 0.53
N THR A 427 11.60 -11.96 -0.29
CA THR A 427 11.61 -11.81 -1.76
C THR A 427 11.13 -10.44 -2.28
N SER A 428 10.67 -9.53 -1.40
CA SER A 428 10.08 -8.24 -1.81
C SER A 428 11.08 -7.23 -2.41
N LEU A 429 12.36 -7.30 -2.01
CA LEU A 429 13.43 -6.50 -2.64
C LEU A 429 13.78 -7.03 -4.04
N TYR A 430 13.78 -8.36 -4.20
CA TYR A 430 14.02 -9.05 -5.46
C TYR A 430 12.88 -8.79 -6.47
N THR A 431 11.62 -8.90 -6.05
CA THR A 431 10.45 -8.67 -6.93
C THR A 431 10.34 -7.21 -7.37
N LYS A 432 10.61 -6.24 -6.48
CA LYS A 432 10.64 -4.82 -6.84
C LYS A 432 11.79 -4.49 -7.79
N ALA A 433 12.96 -5.11 -7.61
CA ALA A 433 14.09 -4.98 -8.51
C ALA A 433 13.80 -5.57 -9.91
N ILE A 434 13.16 -6.75 -9.97
CA ILE A 434 12.76 -7.46 -11.19
C ILE A 434 11.71 -6.68 -11.97
N GLN A 435 10.65 -6.24 -11.31
CA GLN A 435 9.63 -5.42 -11.95
C GLN A 435 10.21 -4.08 -12.42
N GLY A 436 11.22 -3.54 -11.72
CA GLY A 436 11.99 -2.38 -12.15
C GLY A 436 12.77 -2.64 -13.45
N LEU A 437 13.51 -3.75 -13.53
CA LEU A 437 14.25 -4.15 -14.73
C LEU A 437 13.36 -4.50 -15.91
N GLN A 438 12.25 -5.21 -15.69
CA GLN A 438 11.27 -5.55 -16.73
C GLN A 438 10.60 -4.29 -17.30
N ARG A 439 10.26 -3.32 -16.43
CA ARG A 439 9.80 -1.99 -16.87
C ARG A 439 10.91 -1.19 -17.57
N ALA A 440 12.19 -1.33 -17.19
CA ALA A 440 13.31 -0.68 -17.88
C ALA A 440 13.50 -1.15 -19.33
N VAL A 441 13.30 -2.45 -19.56
CA VAL A 441 13.36 -3.06 -20.90
C VAL A 441 12.18 -2.58 -21.77
N GLN A 442 11.01 -2.35 -21.15
CA GLN A 442 9.77 -2.02 -21.85
C GLN A 442 9.41 -0.50 -21.88
N SER A 443 10.13 0.37 -21.15
CA SER A 443 9.80 1.80 -21.02
C SER A 443 10.93 2.74 -21.47
N GLU A 444 10.60 4.02 -21.64
CA GLU A 444 11.56 5.13 -21.90
C GLU A 444 12.32 5.59 -20.64
N LYS A 445 12.06 5.00 -19.46
CA LYS A 445 12.69 5.43 -18.20
C LYS A 445 14.14 4.94 -18.10
N VAL A 446 15.08 5.87 -18.14
CA VAL A 446 16.53 5.62 -18.00
C VAL A 446 16.89 5.35 -16.54
N TYR A 447 17.36 4.13 -16.23
CA TYR A 447 17.96 3.81 -14.93
C TYR A 447 19.43 4.21 -14.92
N THR A 448 19.93 4.69 -13.78
CA THR A 448 21.34 5.05 -13.64
C THR A 448 22.22 3.81 -13.46
N LEU A 449 23.47 3.87 -13.92
CA LEU A 449 24.44 2.76 -13.80
C LEU A 449 24.66 2.33 -12.35
N GLU A 450 24.62 3.25 -11.38
CA GLU A 450 24.75 2.91 -9.96
C GLU A 450 23.61 2.00 -9.49
N THR A 451 22.39 2.31 -9.94
CA THR A 451 21.19 1.56 -9.55
C THR A 451 21.27 0.14 -10.10
N LEU A 452 21.68 -0.02 -11.35
CA LEU A 452 21.86 -1.33 -11.99
C LEU A 452 22.99 -2.13 -11.32
N ALA A 453 24.10 -1.49 -10.95
CA ALA A 453 25.22 -2.15 -10.27
C ALA A 453 24.81 -2.68 -8.88
N SER A 454 24.14 -1.87 -8.06
CA SER A 454 23.65 -2.30 -6.75
C SER A 454 22.65 -3.47 -6.83
N MET A 455 21.84 -3.53 -7.89
CA MET A 455 20.89 -4.63 -8.10
C MET A 455 21.60 -5.96 -8.38
N VAL A 456 22.63 -5.96 -9.23
CA VAL A 456 23.43 -7.16 -9.53
C VAL A 456 24.15 -7.68 -8.29
N MET A 457 24.70 -6.78 -7.47
CA MET A 457 25.37 -7.14 -6.22
C MET A 457 24.41 -7.83 -5.23
N MET A 458 23.19 -7.30 -5.09
CA MET A 458 22.14 -7.88 -4.26
C MET A 458 21.75 -9.29 -4.70
N GLU A 459 21.51 -9.50 -5.99
CA GLU A 459 21.13 -10.80 -6.53
C GLU A 459 22.21 -11.86 -6.28
N PHE A 460 23.47 -11.48 -6.43
CA PHE A 460 24.60 -12.37 -6.17
C PHE A 460 24.69 -12.77 -4.69
N LEU A 461 24.55 -11.80 -3.78
CA LEU A 461 24.59 -12.03 -2.33
C LEU A 461 23.42 -12.92 -1.86
N LEU A 462 22.21 -12.67 -2.38
CA LEU A 462 21.03 -13.47 -2.06
C LEU A 462 21.17 -14.92 -2.55
N CYS A 463 21.74 -15.13 -3.72
CA CYS A 463 22.06 -16.48 -4.21
C CYS A 463 23.07 -17.21 -3.33
N LYS A 464 24.06 -16.49 -2.79
CA LYS A 464 25.09 -17.05 -1.89
C LYS A 464 24.60 -17.34 -0.47
N CYS A 465 23.53 -16.69 -0.03
CA CYS A 465 22.87 -17.02 1.23
C CYS A 465 21.80 -18.11 1.10
N ASP A 466 21.78 -18.85 -0.02
CA ASP A 466 20.77 -19.85 -0.41
C ASP A 466 19.34 -19.29 -0.44
N MET A 467 19.18 -17.99 -0.66
CA MET A 467 17.88 -17.33 -0.68
C MET A 467 17.24 -17.31 -2.08
N VAL A 468 18.03 -17.55 -3.14
CA VAL A 468 17.60 -17.58 -4.55
C VAL A 468 18.45 -18.59 -5.32
N THR A 469 17.85 -19.33 -6.26
CA THR A 469 18.58 -20.32 -7.08
C THR A 469 19.36 -19.69 -8.24
N PRO A 470 20.55 -20.20 -8.59
CA PRO A 470 21.40 -19.66 -9.67
C PRO A 470 20.72 -19.59 -11.05
N GLN A 471 19.78 -20.49 -11.36
CA GLN A 471 19.08 -20.48 -12.65
C GLN A 471 18.22 -19.23 -12.87
N ASN A 472 17.80 -18.55 -11.79
CA ASN A 472 16.94 -17.36 -11.87
C ASN A 472 17.72 -16.07 -12.18
N ILE A 473 19.05 -16.13 -12.31
CA ILE A 473 19.92 -14.95 -12.49
C ILE A 473 20.21 -14.67 -13.97
N ARG A 474 20.26 -15.72 -14.81
CA ARG A 474 20.68 -15.63 -16.23
C ARG A 474 19.79 -14.68 -17.07
N PRO A 475 18.45 -14.72 -16.98
CA PRO A 475 17.59 -13.80 -17.72
C PRO A 475 17.78 -12.32 -17.31
N HIS A 476 18.10 -12.06 -16.03
CA HIS A 476 18.30 -10.70 -15.51
C HIS A 476 19.61 -10.09 -16.00
N ARG A 477 20.69 -10.87 -16.06
CA ARG A 477 21.95 -10.46 -16.68
C ARG A 477 21.75 -10.04 -18.14
N LEU A 478 20.95 -10.78 -18.90
CA LEU A 478 20.63 -10.43 -20.28
C LEU A 478 19.85 -9.10 -20.38
N ALA A 479 18.89 -8.86 -19.49
CA ALA A 479 18.13 -7.61 -19.44
C ALA A 479 19.00 -6.39 -19.10
N ILE A 480 19.91 -6.52 -18.12
CA ILE A 480 20.84 -5.43 -17.76
C ILE A 480 21.82 -5.14 -18.90
N ARG A 481 22.34 -6.19 -19.56
CA ARG A 481 23.21 -6.04 -20.74
C ARG A 481 22.48 -5.30 -21.87
N HIS A 482 21.18 -5.55 -22.05
CA HIS A 482 20.34 -4.83 -23.00
C HIS A 482 20.17 -3.34 -22.63
N VAL A 483 19.91 -3.03 -21.35
CA VAL A 483 19.77 -1.64 -20.87
C VAL A 483 21.09 -0.87 -20.99
N VAL A 484 22.22 -1.48 -20.62
CA VAL A 484 23.56 -0.88 -20.77
C VAL A 484 23.87 -0.59 -22.24
N LYS A 485 23.58 -1.52 -23.17
CA LYS A 485 23.75 -1.29 -24.62
C LYS A 485 22.88 -0.14 -25.15
N LYS A 486 21.68 0.04 -24.59
CA LYS A 486 20.73 1.09 -25.01
C LYS A 486 21.11 2.49 -24.49
N LEU A 487 21.69 2.56 -23.29
CA LEU A 487 22.05 3.85 -22.66
C LEU A 487 23.43 4.37 -23.08
N GLY A 488 24.29 3.52 -23.64
CA GLY A 488 25.67 3.88 -23.96
C GLY A 488 26.54 4.01 -22.70
N MET A 489 27.85 4.16 -22.91
CA MET A 489 28.76 4.47 -21.82
C MET A 489 28.49 5.90 -21.30
N PRO A 490 28.57 6.16 -19.99
CA PRO A 490 28.60 7.53 -19.50
C PRO A 490 29.75 8.27 -20.18
N ASP A 491 29.53 9.51 -20.62
CA ASP A 491 30.55 10.32 -21.31
C ASP A 491 31.83 10.40 -20.44
N PRO A 492 33.01 9.99 -20.92
CA PRO A 492 34.28 10.10 -20.19
C PRO A 492 34.59 11.52 -19.70
N ARG A 493 34.02 12.54 -20.36
CA ARG A 493 34.14 13.95 -20.00
C ARG A 493 33.12 14.41 -18.96
N SER A 494 32.17 13.54 -18.58
CA SER A 494 31.19 13.83 -17.53
C SER A 494 31.88 13.90 -16.17
N ALA A 495 31.54 14.93 -15.41
CA ALA A 495 31.89 15.08 -14.00
C ALA A 495 31.64 13.82 -13.14
N ASN A 496 30.67 12.99 -13.53
CA ASN A 496 30.23 11.82 -12.79
C ASN A 496 30.78 10.49 -13.35
N TYR A 497 31.47 10.51 -14.49
CA TYR A 497 31.95 9.33 -15.19
C TYR A 497 32.76 8.39 -14.28
N TRP A 498 33.70 8.96 -13.53
CA TRP A 498 34.57 8.21 -12.62
C TRP A 498 33.81 7.62 -11.43
N LEU A 499 32.80 8.31 -10.89
CA LEU A 499 31.95 7.76 -9.83
C LEU A 499 31.17 6.53 -10.31
N HIS A 500 30.60 6.61 -11.52
CA HIS A 500 29.90 5.49 -12.14
C HIS A 500 30.84 4.31 -12.40
N LEU A 501 32.03 4.59 -12.95
CA LEU A 501 33.04 3.57 -13.22
C LEU A 501 33.51 2.87 -11.94
N SER A 502 33.75 3.64 -10.86
CA SER A 502 34.18 3.09 -9.57
C SER A 502 33.12 2.19 -8.93
N LEU A 503 31.85 2.58 -8.94
CA LEU A 503 30.77 1.74 -8.38
C LEU A 503 30.58 0.43 -9.16
N VAL A 504 30.71 0.49 -10.49
CA VAL A 504 30.69 -0.70 -11.36
C VAL A 504 31.90 -1.59 -11.09
N ARG A 505 33.09 -0.99 -10.95
CA ARG A 505 34.34 -1.69 -10.65
C ARG A 505 34.32 -2.38 -9.27
N ILE A 506 33.84 -1.69 -8.24
CA ILE A 506 33.66 -2.22 -6.88
C ILE A 506 32.68 -3.40 -6.86
N THR A 507 31.56 -3.26 -7.59
CA THR A 507 30.58 -4.33 -7.77
C THR A 507 31.22 -5.55 -8.46
N GLY A 508 31.94 -5.32 -9.57
CA GLY A 508 32.65 -6.36 -10.31
C GLY A 508 33.75 -7.06 -9.50
N PHE A 509 34.46 -6.31 -8.66
CA PHE A 509 35.46 -6.85 -7.74
C PHE A 509 34.82 -7.75 -6.67
N MET A 510 33.73 -7.32 -6.04
CA MET A 510 33.02 -8.16 -5.07
C MET A 510 32.48 -9.44 -5.72
N MET A 511 31.91 -9.35 -6.93
CA MET A 511 31.44 -10.53 -7.65
C MET A 511 32.56 -11.54 -7.98
N ARG A 512 33.74 -11.07 -8.45
CA ARG A 512 34.90 -11.94 -8.70
C ARG A 512 35.37 -12.65 -7.45
N ASN A 513 35.56 -11.89 -6.38
CA ASN A 513 36.04 -12.42 -5.11
C ASN A 513 35.06 -13.42 -4.50
N LEU A 514 33.76 -13.23 -4.69
CA LEU A 514 32.74 -14.16 -4.22
C LEU A 514 32.58 -15.40 -5.13
N ALA A 515 32.92 -15.33 -6.42
CA ALA A 515 32.93 -16.49 -7.33
C ALA A 515 34.06 -17.47 -6.97
N HIS A 516 35.23 -16.95 -6.57
CA HIS A 516 36.37 -17.76 -6.13
C HIS A 516 36.17 -18.44 -4.76
N PHE A 517 35.08 -18.14 -4.05
CA PHE A 517 34.82 -18.72 -2.74
C PHE A 517 34.40 -20.20 -2.75
N ASP A 518 34.01 -20.77 -3.89
CA ASP A 518 33.19 -22.01 -3.87
C ASP A 518 33.33 -22.92 -5.10
N ASN A 519 34.41 -22.81 -5.88
CA ASN A 519 34.52 -23.49 -7.19
C ASN A 519 33.31 -23.23 -8.12
N LEU A 520 32.68 -22.07 -7.98
CA LEU A 520 31.76 -21.60 -9.00
C LEU A 520 32.56 -21.16 -10.20
N ASP A 521 32.06 -21.51 -11.38
CA ASP A 521 32.62 -21.09 -12.64
C ASP A 521 32.80 -19.56 -12.65
N ALA A 522 34.06 -19.13 -12.71
CA ALA A 522 34.43 -17.72 -12.80
C ALA A 522 33.81 -17.06 -14.05
N SER A 523 33.31 -17.85 -15.00
CA SER A 523 32.47 -17.39 -16.11
C SER A 523 31.32 -16.51 -15.65
N ALA A 524 30.78 -16.68 -14.44
CA ALA A 524 29.69 -15.83 -13.95
C ALA A 524 30.05 -14.34 -13.84
N TYR A 525 31.34 -14.01 -13.65
CA TYR A 525 31.86 -12.65 -13.77
C TYR A 525 32.17 -12.27 -15.22
N TYR A 526 32.77 -13.18 -16.01
CA TYR A 526 33.07 -12.92 -17.42
C TYR A 526 31.80 -12.77 -18.29
N ASP A 527 30.68 -13.38 -17.88
CA ASP A 527 29.32 -13.25 -18.44
C ASP A 527 28.49 -12.14 -17.76
N SER A 528 29.07 -11.42 -16.81
CA SER A 528 28.41 -10.28 -16.18
C SER A 528 28.23 -9.16 -17.22
N PRO A 529 27.12 -8.39 -17.18
CA PRO A 529 26.95 -7.20 -18.02
C PRO A 529 28.08 -6.17 -17.86
N TRP A 530 28.84 -6.28 -16.78
CA TRP A 530 29.95 -5.40 -16.42
C TRP A 530 31.29 -5.80 -17.05
N SER A 531 31.47 -7.05 -17.52
CA SER A 531 32.76 -7.48 -18.08
C SER A 531 33.11 -6.74 -19.36
N ASP A 532 32.14 -6.54 -20.25
CA ASP A 532 32.26 -5.79 -21.51
C ASP A 532 32.59 -4.30 -21.25
N ILE A 533 32.02 -3.73 -20.19
CA ILE A 533 32.25 -2.34 -19.76
C ILE A 533 33.67 -2.16 -19.21
N LEU A 534 34.10 -3.10 -18.38
CA LEU A 534 35.39 -3.04 -17.70
C LEU A 534 36.55 -3.39 -18.64
N SER A 535 36.35 -4.30 -19.59
CA SER A 535 37.35 -4.66 -20.62
C SER A 535 37.58 -3.52 -21.62
N ASN A 536 36.54 -2.81 -22.05
CA ASN A 536 36.66 -1.65 -22.94
C ASN A 536 37.34 -0.41 -22.29
N HIS A 537 37.42 -0.36 -20.96
CA HIS A 537 38.13 0.71 -20.24
C HIS A 537 39.54 0.33 -19.78
N ASN A 538 39.94 -0.93 -19.93
CA ASN A 538 41.34 -1.32 -19.73
C ASN A 538 42.24 -0.81 -20.86
N SER A 539 41.71 -0.54 -22.06
CA SER A 539 42.48 0.02 -23.18
C SER A 539 42.71 1.54 -23.12
N PHE A 540 42.00 2.27 -22.26
CA PHE A 540 42.14 3.73 -22.15
C PHE A 540 43.40 4.15 -21.38
N TRP A 541 44.05 3.23 -20.67
CA TRP A 541 45.33 3.44 -20.00
C TRP A 541 46.54 3.25 -20.92
N ALA A 542 46.32 2.83 -22.17
CA ALA A 542 47.38 2.73 -23.17
C ALA A 542 47.68 4.07 -23.87
N ASP A 543 46.81 5.07 -23.76
CA ASP A 543 46.85 6.26 -24.64
C ASP A 543 47.09 7.60 -23.91
N ASP A 544 47.15 7.64 -22.57
CA ASP A 544 47.63 8.81 -21.82
C ASP A 544 49.12 8.67 -21.50
N SER A 545 49.91 8.53 -22.57
CA SER A 545 51.37 8.66 -22.55
C SER A 545 51.76 10.11 -22.79
N GLN A 546 51.42 11.03 -21.88
CA GLN A 546 52.15 12.29 -21.75
C GLN A 546 52.33 12.67 -20.28
N ASN A 547 53.56 12.42 -19.80
CA ASN A 547 54.21 12.92 -18.58
C ASN A 547 53.74 12.34 -17.24
N ASP A 548 54.35 11.24 -16.79
CA ASP A 548 55.57 11.30 -15.94
C ASP A 548 56.14 9.88 -15.73
N ASP A 549 57.46 9.79 -15.76
CA ASP A 549 58.24 8.55 -15.94
C ASP A 549 58.11 7.53 -14.79
N ARG A 550 57.23 6.55 -14.96
CA ARG A 550 57.48 5.18 -14.50
C ARG A 550 57.26 4.24 -15.67
N GLU A 551 58.35 3.84 -16.32
CA GLU A 551 58.37 2.68 -17.21
C GLU A 551 57.80 1.47 -16.45
N PHE A 552 56.53 1.15 -16.69
CA PHE A 552 55.98 -0.16 -16.34
C PHE A 552 56.50 -1.15 -17.38
N SER A 553 57.70 -1.66 -17.13
CA SER A 553 58.29 -2.74 -17.91
C SER A 553 57.45 -4.02 -17.70
N THR A 554 56.88 -4.52 -18.79
CA THR A 554 56.23 -5.84 -18.90
C THR A 554 57.24 -6.99 -18.91
N GLN A 555 58.50 -6.74 -18.56
CA GLN A 555 59.61 -7.69 -18.66
C GLN A 555 59.52 -8.83 -17.63
N TRP A 556 58.61 -8.73 -16.65
CA TRP A 556 58.32 -9.78 -15.67
C TRP A 556 57.36 -10.86 -16.18
N LEU A 557 56.84 -10.73 -17.41
CA LEU A 557 56.02 -11.76 -18.07
C LEU A 557 56.85 -12.86 -18.76
N GLU A 558 58.17 -12.70 -18.93
CA GLU A 558 58.94 -13.58 -19.82
C GLU A 558 60.03 -14.45 -19.16
N ASP A 559 60.38 -14.28 -17.88
CA ASP A 559 61.47 -15.05 -17.26
C ASP A 559 61.10 -15.69 -15.91
N ASP A 560 60.32 -16.78 -15.92
CA ASP A 560 60.53 -17.91 -14.98
C ASP A 560 59.87 -19.21 -15.50
N PRO A 561 60.64 -20.21 -15.99
CA PRO A 561 60.08 -21.42 -16.57
C PRO A 561 59.52 -22.46 -15.59
N ASP A 562 59.67 -22.29 -14.26
CA ASP A 562 59.51 -23.40 -13.31
C ASP A 562 58.58 -23.18 -12.09
N GLU A 563 57.68 -22.18 -12.08
CA GLU A 563 56.62 -22.09 -11.04
C GLU A 563 55.20 -22.31 -11.59
N ASP A 564 54.45 -23.21 -10.95
CA ASP A 564 53.11 -23.68 -11.31
C ASP A 564 52.07 -22.53 -11.39
N TRP A 565 51.68 -22.17 -12.61
CA TRP A 565 51.03 -20.91 -13.03
C TRP A 565 49.49 -20.80 -12.79
N ASN A 566 48.87 -21.54 -11.85
CA ASN A 566 47.40 -21.76 -11.93
C ASN A 566 46.44 -21.09 -10.92
N GLU A 567 46.88 -20.41 -9.86
CA GLU A 567 45.94 -19.66 -8.98
C GLU A 567 46.45 -18.29 -8.50
N ARG A 568 47.77 -18.07 -8.47
CA ARG A 568 48.40 -16.83 -7.97
C ARG A 568 48.12 -15.59 -8.83
N THR A 569 48.24 -15.69 -10.16
CA THR A 569 48.16 -14.52 -11.06
C THR A 569 46.75 -13.95 -11.26
N LYS A 570 45.68 -14.72 -11.04
CA LYS A 570 44.30 -14.18 -11.05
C LYS A 570 43.98 -13.37 -9.80
N VAL A 571 44.61 -13.71 -8.67
CA VAL A 571 44.48 -12.98 -7.41
C VAL A 571 45.28 -11.69 -7.45
N ASP A 572 46.50 -11.72 -8.00
CA ASP A 572 47.36 -10.53 -8.15
C ASP A 572 46.81 -9.53 -9.19
N ALA A 573 46.21 -9.98 -10.30
CA ALA A 573 45.54 -9.08 -11.25
C ALA A 573 44.23 -8.46 -10.69
N THR A 574 43.58 -9.16 -9.76
CA THR A 574 42.39 -8.65 -9.05
C THR A 574 42.80 -7.64 -7.97
N PHE A 575 44.01 -7.80 -7.43
CA PHE A 575 44.65 -6.93 -6.45
C PHE A 575 45.13 -5.61 -7.06
N GLU A 576 45.81 -5.63 -8.20
CA GLU A 576 46.20 -4.40 -8.90
C GLU A 576 44.98 -3.57 -9.26
N LEU A 577 43.92 -4.18 -9.77
CA LEU A 577 42.69 -3.45 -10.08
C LEU A 577 42.02 -2.83 -8.84
N ALA A 578 42.05 -3.49 -7.68
CA ALA A 578 41.49 -2.93 -6.44
C ALA A 578 42.33 -1.77 -5.91
N ASN A 579 43.65 -1.91 -5.98
CA ASN A 579 44.59 -0.88 -5.61
C ASN A 579 44.51 0.31 -6.59
N ASP A 580 44.27 0.07 -7.88
CA ASP A 580 44.10 1.08 -8.92
C ASP A 580 42.76 1.80 -8.82
N ILE A 581 41.67 1.09 -8.50
CA ILE A 581 40.37 1.73 -8.19
C ILE A 581 40.53 2.61 -6.96
N TRP A 582 41.24 2.13 -5.95
CA TRP A 582 41.48 2.86 -4.71
C TRP A 582 42.34 4.10 -4.96
N VAL A 583 43.50 3.96 -5.57
CA VAL A 583 44.43 5.06 -5.88
C VAL A 583 43.81 6.07 -6.85
N VAL A 584 43.08 5.63 -7.88
CA VAL A 584 42.46 6.54 -8.86
C VAL A 584 41.20 7.21 -8.30
N PHE A 585 40.33 6.48 -7.58
CA PHE A 585 39.16 7.09 -6.94
C PHE A 585 39.61 8.14 -5.95
N THR A 586 40.58 7.80 -5.12
CA THR A 586 40.97 8.62 -4.00
C THR A 586 41.84 9.82 -4.42
N SER A 587 42.76 9.64 -5.39
CA SER A 587 43.50 10.77 -5.98
C SER A 587 42.61 11.74 -6.76
N ARG A 588 41.66 11.26 -7.58
CA ARG A 588 40.72 12.11 -8.33
C ARG A 588 39.67 12.73 -7.40
N TRP A 589 39.28 12.02 -6.35
CA TRP A 589 38.44 12.54 -5.26
C TRP A 589 39.13 13.69 -4.55
N CYS A 590 40.37 13.51 -4.13
CA CYS A 590 41.18 14.57 -3.54
C CYS A 590 41.40 15.74 -4.49
N GLN A 591 41.60 15.48 -5.79
CA GLN A 591 41.64 16.55 -6.79
C GLN A 591 40.32 17.33 -6.83
N ARG A 592 39.18 16.63 -6.82
CA ARG A 592 37.86 17.25 -6.86
C ARG A 592 37.52 18.00 -5.57
N VAL A 593 37.86 17.45 -4.41
CA VAL A 593 37.74 18.11 -3.10
C VAL A 593 38.64 19.35 -3.04
N ARG A 594 39.86 19.30 -3.58
CA ARG A 594 40.74 20.47 -3.71
C ARG A 594 40.13 21.54 -4.64
N GLN A 595 39.49 21.14 -5.74
CA GLN A 595 38.77 22.06 -6.62
C GLN A 595 37.57 22.71 -5.93
N ILE A 596 36.77 21.93 -5.17
CA ILE A 596 35.66 22.44 -4.37
C ILE A 596 36.18 23.40 -3.28
N LYS A 597 37.30 23.08 -2.61
CA LYS A 597 37.95 23.97 -1.64
C LYS A 597 38.47 25.27 -2.29
N ALA A 598 39.00 25.18 -3.50
CA ALA A 598 39.55 26.32 -4.22
C ALA A 598 38.46 27.30 -4.70
N ASN A 599 37.30 26.79 -5.15
CA ASN A 599 36.16 27.60 -5.60
C ASN A 599 34.82 27.08 -5.01
N PRO A 600 34.53 27.34 -3.72
CA PRO A 600 33.36 26.77 -3.05
C PRO A 600 32.01 27.22 -3.63
N SER A 601 31.89 28.50 -4.02
CA SER A 601 30.65 29.08 -4.56
C SER A 601 30.25 28.50 -5.91
N ASP A 602 31.22 28.26 -6.79
CA ASP A 602 30.98 27.84 -8.17
C ASP A 602 30.70 26.33 -8.25
N MET A 603 31.15 25.59 -7.24
CA MET A 603 31.07 24.14 -7.16
C MET A 603 29.95 23.67 -6.22
N GLU A 604 29.10 24.57 -5.70
CA GLU A 604 28.05 24.27 -4.72
C GLU A 604 27.06 23.20 -5.23
N ASN A 605 26.58 23.36 -6.46
CA ASN A 605 25.65 22.41 -7.07
C ASN A 605 26.28 21.03 -7.26
N GLU A 606 27.57 21.00 -7.61
CA GLU A 606 28.31 19.75 -7.79
C GLU A 606 28.58 19.07 -6.44
N ARG A 607 28.93 19.83 -5.40
CA ARG A 607 29.05 19.36 -4.02
C ARG A 607 27.73 18.78 -3.51
N ALA A 608 26.62 19.49 -3.68
CA ALA A 608 25.28 19.03 -3.26
C ALA A 608 24.86 17.75 -3.99
N LEU A 609 25.16 17.65 -5.29
CA LEU A 609 24.89 16.44 -6.07
C LEU A 609 25.73 15.24 -5.60
N LEU A 610 27.01 15.47 -5.31
CA LEU A 610 27.91 14.45 -4.77
C LEU A 610 27.44 13.94 -3.40
N ILE A 611 27.08 14.86 -2.49
CA ILE A 611 26.47 14.52 -1.19
C ILE A 611 25.23 13.67 -1.40
N HIS A 612 24.29 14.10 -2.25
CA HIS A 612 23.06 13.36 -2.51
C HIS A 612 23.31 11.93 -3.00
N ARG A 613 24.24 11.76 -3.95
CA ARG A 613 24.58 10.45 -4.52
C ARG A 613 25.31 9.55 -3.52
N MET A 614 26.27 10.10 -2.78
CA MET A 614 27.02 9.35 -1.78
C MET A 614 26.14 8.95 -0.59
N SER A 615 25.24 9.82 -0.12
CA SER A 615 24.25 9.45 0.88
C SER A 615 23.29 8.37 0.38
N LYS A 616 22.96 8.37 -0.92
CA LYS A 616 22.16 7.29 -1.51
C LYS A 616 22.93 5.97 -1.54
N ALA A 617 24.20 5.98 -1.92
CA ALA A 617 25.08 4.81 -1.90
C ALA A 617 25.28 4.28 -0.46
N GLU A 618 25.45 5.17 0.52
CA GLU A 618 25.61 4.82 1.93
C GLU A 618 24.36 4.11 2.45
N ARG A 619 23.16 4.65 2.20
CA ARG A 619 21.91 4.01 2.65
C ARG A 619 21.77 2.59 2.10
N ILE A 620 22.18 2.38 0.84
CA ILE A 620 22.14 1.06 0.20
C ILE A 620 23.16 0.13 0.85
N LEU A 621 24.43 0.55 0.96
CA LEU A 621 25.49 -0.25 1.58
C LEU A 621 25.24 -0.51 3.07
N GLY A 622 24.60 0.41 3.78
CA GLY A 622 24.20 0.26 5.17
C GLY A 622 23.14 -0.80 5.36
N ALA A 623 22.07 -0.75 4.58
CA ALA A 623 21.05 -1.79 4.59
C ALA A 623 21.63 -3.17 4.25
N LEU A 624 22.57 -3.24 3.28
CA LEU A 624 23.24 -4.48 2.90
C LEU A 624 24.15 -5.02 4.01
N GLY A 625 25.02 -4.17 4.56
CA GLY A 625 25.95 -4.51 5.61
C GLY A 625 25.24 -5.00 6.87
N GLU A 626 24.19 -4.31 7.31
CA GLU A 626 23.44 -4.69 8.51
C GLU A 626 22.68 -6.00 8.35
N ASN A 627 22.08 -6.24 7.18
CA ASN A 627 21.38 -7.48 6.89
C ASN A 627 22.35 -8.66 6.79
N LEU A 628 23.48 -8.49 6.08
CA LEU A 628 24.53 -9.51 6.00
C LEU A 628 25.11 -9.81 7.39
N TRP A 629 25.44 -8.79 8.17
CA TRP A 629 26.03 -8.97 9.50
C TRP A 629 25.07 -9.68 10.46
N ARG A 630 23.80 -9.27 10.51
CA ARG A 630 22.76 -9.97 11.29
C ARG A 630 22.60 -11.42 10.87
N ARG A 631 22.65 -11.70 9.56
CA ARG A 631 22.55 -13.07 9.04
C ARG A 631 23.75 -13.91 9.47
N LEU A 632 24.97 -13.40 9.28
CA LEU A 632 26.20 -14.10 9.67
C LEU A 632 26.27 -14.40 11.16
N LEU A 633 25.74 -13.50 12.02
CA LEU A 633 25.55 -13.77 13.45
C LEU A 633 24.51 -14.87 13.69
N SER A 634 23.35 -14.79 13.03
CA SER A 634 22.27 -15.78 13.21
C SER A 634 22.62 -17.19 12.73
N THR A 635 23.49 -17.31 11.72
CA THR A 635 23.96 -18.60 11.18
C THR A 635 25.17 -19.14 11.93
N GLY A 636 25.69 -18.41 12.92
CA GLY A 636 26.93 -18.76 13.62
C GLY A 636 28.19 -18.65 12.75
N SER A 637 28.09 -18.06 11.56
CA SER A 637 29.23 -17.82 10.68
C SER A 637 30.19 -16.77 11.25
N ILE A 638 29.65 -15.87 12.09
CA ILE A 638 30.37 -14.96 12.99
C ILE A 638 29.86 -15.21 14.40
N THR A 639 30.75 -15.29 15.38
CA THR A 639 30.41 -15.29 16.80
C THR A 639 31.08 -14.12 17.52
N GLU A 640 30.33 -13.41 18.33
CA GLU A 640 30.85 -12.33 19.19
C GLU A 640 31.29 -12.89 20.53
N HIS A 641 32.48 -12.50 20.97
CA HIS A 641 33.05 -12.86 22.26
C HIS A 641 33.41 -11.59 23.04
N LEU A 642 32.93 -11.51 24.29
CA LEU A 642 33.32 -10.45 25.20
C LEU A 642 34.80 -10.63 25.58
N ASP A 643 35.60 -9.58 25.40
CA ASP A 643 37.01 -9.57 25.77
C ASP A 643 37.35 -8.18 26.34
N LEU A 644 37.16 -8.05 27.65
CA LEU A 644 37.38 -6.81 28.39
C LEU A 644 38.86 -6.40 28.45
N THR A 645 39.79 -7.29 28.06
CA THR A 645 41.22 -6.97 27.98
C THR A 645 41.61 -6.37 26.64
N PHE A 646 40.76 -6.53 25.61
CA PHE A 646 40.92 -5.88 24.33
C PHE A 646 40.26 -4.50 24.37
N PHE A 647 40.90 -3.47 23.79
CA PHE A 647 40.43 -2.09 23.92
C PHE A 647 39.03 -1.82 23.34
N VAL A 648 38.57 -2.64 22.39
CA VAL A 648 37.20 -2.58 21.84
C VAL A 648 36.17 -3.26 22.76
N GLY A 649 36.61 -3.98 23.80
CA GLY A 649 35.78 -4.73 24.74
C GLY A 649 35.21 -6.05 24.21
N ARG A 650 35.43 -6.35 22.92
CA ARG A 650 34.89 -7.53 22.23
C ARG A 650 35.74 -7.96 21.05
N ARG A 651 35.63 -9.23 20.67
CA ARG A 651 36.26 -9.81 19.48
C ARG A 651 35.26 -10.63 18.69
N TYR A 652 35.39 -10.61 17.37
CA TYR A 652 34.63 -11.48 16.49
C TYR A 652 35.47 -12.68 16.07
N LYS A 653 34.88 -13.87 16.11
CA LYS A 653 35.45 -15.08 15.54
C LYS A 653 34.64 -15.46 14.32
N PHE A 654 35.34 -15.73 13.23
CA PHE A 654 34.73 -16.15 11.99
C PHE A 654 34.97 -17.64 11.78
N THR A 655 34.02 -18.27 11.11
CA THR A 655 34.10 -19.69 10.73
C THR A 655 35.13 -19.94 9.64
N THR A 656 35.35 -18.97 8.74
CA THR A 656 36.35 -19.07 7.66
C THR A 656 36.96 -17.71 7.34
N TYR A 657 38.22 -17.68 6.89
CA TYR A 657 38.87 -16.47 6.37
C TYR A 657 38.07 -15.80 5.25
N LYS A 658 37.42 -16.62 4.43
CA LYS A 658 36.49 -16.23 3.38
C LYS A 658 35.38 -15.31 3.94
N VAL A 659 34.62 -15.77 4.93
CA VAL A 659 33.56 -14.96 5.57
C VAL A 659 34.14 -13.69 6.20
N THR A 660 35.31 -13.79 6.84
CA THR A 660 36.04 -12.64 7.41
C THR A 660 36.29 -11.56 6.35
N ARG A 661 36.78 -11.96 5.17
CA ARG A 661 37.10 -11.06 4.08
C ARG A 661 35.87 -10.29 3.62
N VAL A 662 34.80 -10.98 3.23
CA VAL A 662 33.57 -10.33 2.72
C VAL A 662 32.97 -9.37 3.74
N ALA A 663 32.91 -9.79 5.00
CA ALA A 663 32.29 -9.03 6.06
C ALA A 663 33.10 -7.75 6.40
N ILE A 664 34.43 -7.87 6.53
CA ILE A 664 35.30 -6.72 6.79
C ILE A 664 35.32 -5.75 5.61
N HIS A 665 35.38 -6.26 4.37
CA HIS A 665 35.45 -5.40 3.18
C HIS A 665 34.18 -4.56 3.00
N LEU A 666 33.01 -5.14 3.27
CA LEU A 666 31.74 -4.42 3.15
C LEU A 666 31.62 -3.31 4.23
N ILE A 667 32.06 -3.59 5.45
CA ILE A 667 32.05 -2.61 6.54
C ILE A 667 33.09 -1.51 6.28
N ALA A 668 34.30 -1.88 5.86
CA ALA A 668 35.35 -0.93 5.52
C ALA A 668 34.90 0.01 4.40
N LEU A 669 34.30 -0.53 3.33
CA LEU A 669 33.76 0.28 2.23
C LEU A 669 32.69 1.28 2.71
N ARG A 670 31.77 0.83 3.58
CA ARG A 670 30.74 1.72 4.17
C ARG A 670 31.38 2.79 5.04
N ALA A 671 32.36 2.43 5.88
CA ALA A 671 33.08 3.36 6.74
C ALA A 671 33.78 4.45 5.92
N LEU A 672 34.46 4.06 4.84
CA LEU A 672 35.15 5.00 3.94
C LEU A 672 34.17 5.94 3.24
N LEU A 673 33.00 5.44 2.80
CA LEU A 673 31.98 6.30 2.22
C LEU A 673 31.42 7.33 3.22
N LEU A 674 31.21 6.92 4.48
CA LEU A 674 30.80 7.83 5.55
C LEU A 674 31.88 8.86 5.88
N ARG A 675 33.15 8.46 5.87
CA ARG A 675 34.30 9.37 6.05
C ARG A 675 34.36 10.43 4.96
N VAL A 676 34.13 10.01 3.72
CA VAL A 676 34.07 10.90 2.55
C VAL A 676 32.89 11.86 2.64
N LEU A 677 31.71 11.37 3.04
CA LEU A 677 30.54 12.23 3.30
C LEU A 677 30.84 13.27 4.38
N PHE A 678 31.49 12.85 5.48
CA PHE A 678 31.88 13.76 6.55
C PHE A 678 32.79 14.88 6.05
N ASP A 679 33.78 14.58 5.20
CA ASP A 679 34.63 15.61 4.58
C ASP A 679 33.81 16.57 3.71
N LEU A 680 32.90 16.07 2.87
CA LEU A 680 32.07 16.91 1.99
C LEU A 680 31.18 17.87 2.75
N TYR A 681 30.58 17.40 3.82
CA TYR A 681 29.79 18.24 4.72
C TYR A 681 30.68 19.27 5.43
N GLY A 682 31.89 18.87 5.84
CA GLY A 682 32.90 19.77 6.41
C GLY A 682 33.37 20.88 5.45
N LEU A 683 33.34 20.66 4.12
CA LEU A 683 33.63 21.71 3.12
C LEU A 683 32.60 22.86 3.13
N ALA A 684 31.44 22.66 3.76
CA ALA A 684 30.38 23.64 3.91
C ALA A 684 30.32 24.23 5.33
N ASP A 685 31.31 23.95 6.19
CA ASP A 685 31.27 24.19 7.64
C ASP A 685 30.07 23.52 8.35
N VAL A 686 29.46 22.51 7.72
CA VAL A 686 28.39 21.70 8.29
C VAL A 686 29.00 20.43 8.83
N TYR A 687 29.29 20.38 10.13
CA TYR A 687 29.80 19.17 10.76
C TYR A 687 28.63 18.34 11.31
N ASP A 688 28.29 17.25 10.62
CA ASP A 688 27.33 16.27 11.14
C ASP A 688 28.06 15.24 12.02
N GLY A 689 28.01 15.46 13.34
CA GLY A 689 28.56 14.53 14.32
C GLY A 689 27.96 13.13 14.24
N ALA A 690 26.74 12.95 13.72
CA ALA A 690 26.12 11.64 13.56
C ALA A 690 26.80 10.81 12.47
N ILE A 691 27.24 11.44 11.38
CA ILE A 691 27.99 10.76 10.29
C ILE A 691 29.32 10.25 10.83
N TYR A 692 30.06 11.11 11.54
CA TYR A 692 31.34 10.72 12.14
C TYR A 692 31.18 9.63 13.21
N ASN A 693 30.17 9.73 14.07
CA ASN A 693 29.89 8.70 15.08
C ASN A 693 29.57 7.34 14.43
N THR A 694 28.82 7.35 13.33
CA THR A 694 28.51 6.11 12.58
C THR A 694 29.76 5.53 11.94
N TYR A 695 30.57 6.36 11.26
CA TYR A 695 31.88 5.98 10.75
C TYR A 695 32.74 5.33 11.85
N ARG A 696 32.84 6.00 12.99
CA ARG A 696 33.67 5.57 14.12
C ARG A 696 33.21 4.25 14.73
N GLY A 697 31.90 4.02 14.79
CA GLY A 697 31.31 2.75 15.21
C GLY A 697 31.65 1.59 14.28
N LEU A 698 31.67 1.83 12.97
CA LEU A 698 32.09 0.83 11.98
C LEU A 698 33.59 0.52 12.09
N CYS A 699 34.45 1.53 12.37
CA CYS A 699 35.87 1.30 12.64
C CYS A 699 36.07 0.36 13.83
N PHE A 700 35.36 0.58 14.94
CA PHE A 700 35.38 -0.34 16.09
C PHE A 700 34.94 -1.75 15.72
N GLN A 701 33.90 -1.88 14.89
CA GLN A 701 33.41 -3.18 14.42
C GLN A 701 34.48 -3.91 13.60
N VAL A 702 35.22 -3.20 12.75
CA VAL A 702 36.35 -3.76 11.99
C VAL A 702 37.51 -4.13 12.91
N TRP A 703 37.88 -3.28 13.86
CA TRP A 703 38.98 -3.55 14.80
C TRP A 703 38.71 -4.76 15.70
N ALA A 704 37.45 -5.00 16.08
CA ALA A 704 37.03 -6.21 16.77
C ALA A 704 37.27 -7.50 15.95
N CYS A 705 37.44 -7.40 14.63
CA CYS A 705 37.74 -8.53 13.75
C CYS A 705 39.25 -8.80 13.59
N LEU A 706 40.10 -7.79 13.84
CA LEU A 706 41.56 -7.89 13.60
C LEU A 706 42.26 -9.03 14.37
N PRO A 707 41.91 -9.35 15.63
CA PRO A 707 42.53 -10.47 16.33
C PRO A 707 42.31 -11.82 15.62
N HIS A 708 41.17 -12.00 14.94
CA HIS A 708 40.92 -13.20 14.14
C HIS A 708 41.83 -13.26 12.90
N LEU A 709 42.20 -12.12 12.31
CA LEU A 709 43.12 -12.08 11.16
C LEU A 709 44.53 -12.60 11.48
N LYS A 710 44.94 -12.67 12.76
CA LYS A 710 46.18 -13.35 13.15
C LYS A 710 46.12 -14.87 13.01
N THR A 711 44.92 -15.42 13.04
CA THR A 711 44.70 -16.87 13.04
C THR A 711 44.59 -17.44 11.63
N VAL A 712 44.64 -16.58 10.61
CA VAL A 712 44.58 -16.93 9.18
C VAL A 712 45.96 -16.73 8.52
N HIS A 713 46.17 -17.35 7.36
CA HIS A 713 47.45 -17.33 6.63
C HIS A 713 47.97 -15.91 6.36
N ALA A 714 49.30 -15.69 6.38
CA ALA A 714 49.91 -14.35 6.33
C ALA A 714 49.53 -13.55 5.06
N LEU A 715 49.49 -14.21 3.91
CA LEU A 715 49.04 -13.59 2.65
C LEU A 715 47.56 -13.17 2.72
N SER A 716 46.74 -13.99 3.38
CA SER A 716 45.31 -13.74 3.60
C SER A 716 45.09 -12.58 4.59
N ALA A 717 45.90 -12.49 5.64
CA ALA A 717 45.87 -11.34 6.54
C ALA A 717 46.22 -10.05 5.79
N LYS A 718 47.28 -10.05 4.96
CA LYS A 718 47.75 -8.91 4.17
C LYS A 718 46.62 -8.27 3.36
N ASP A 719 45.85 -9.05 2.60
CA ASP A 719 44.79 -8.53 1.72
C ASP A 719 43.73 -7.72 2.48
N THR A 720 43.33 -8.23 3.64
CA THR A 720 42.27 -7.62 4.45
C THR A 720 42.77 -6.39 5.18
N LEU A 721 44.05 -6.34 5.51
CA LEU A 721 44.67 -5.24 6.26
C LEU A 721 44.84 -3.97 5.44
N LEU A 722 45.07 -4.07 4.12
CA LEU A 722 45.14 -2.89 3.23
C LEU A 722 43.86 -2.05 3.24
N MET A 723 42.71 -2.71 3.25
CA MET A 723 41.40 -2.05 3.21
C MET A 723 41.04 -1.39 4.54
N VAL A 724 41.62 -1.88 5.64
CA VAL A 724 41.34 -1.38 6.99
C VAL A 724 42.34 -0.32 7.41
N ALA A 725 43.55 -0.30 6.83
CA ALA A 725 44.61 0.63 7.19
C ALA A 725 44.19 2.12 7.15
N PRO A 726 43.39 2.61 6.17
CA PRO A 726 42.89 3.98 6.20
C PRO A 726 41.95 4.30 7.37
N LEU A 727 41.31 3.29 7.98
CA LEU A 727 40.39 3.46 9.11
C LEU A 727 41.13 3.73 10.44
N TYR A 728 42.45 3.50 10.49
CA TYR A 728 43.27 3.74 11.67
C TYR A 728 43.40 5.24 11.99
N GLU A 729 43.14 6.13 11.03
CA GLU A 729 43.07 7.58 11.30
C GLU A 729 42.01 7.93 12.34
N ALA A 730 40.99 7.09 12.51
CA ALA A 730 39.91 7.32 13.46
C ALA A 730 40.32 7.01 14.91
N ALA A 731 41.44 6.31 15.10
CA ALA A 731 41.92 5.89 16.42
C ALA A 731 42.65 7.04 17.13
N ASP A 732 42.42 7.16 18.44
CA ASP A 732 43.20 8.05 19.28
C ASP A 732 44.59 7.46 19.61
N SER A 733 45.40 8.23 20.33
CA SER A 733 46.77 7.84 20.67
C SER A 733 46.87 6.53 21.47
N ASP A 734 45.90 6.21 22.32
CA ASP A 734 45.91 5.01 23.16
C ASP A 734 45.37 3.80 22.38
N GLU A 735 44.33 3.99 21.58
CA GLU A 735 43.80 2.98 20.68
C GLU A 735 44.81 2.57 19.60
N LEU A 736 45.55 3.54 19.05
CA LEU A 736 46.63 3.26 18.10
C LEU A 736 47.73 2.39 18.72
N ARG A 737 48.05 2.56 20.00
CA ARG A 737 48.97 1.66 20.71
C ARG A 737 48.43 0.25 20.78
N HIS A 738 47.17 0.09 21.15
CA HIS A 738 46.53 -1.22 21.20
C HIS A 738 46.45 -1.89 19.83
N LEU A 739 46.17 -1.12 18.78
CA LEU A 739 46.15 -1.57 17.40
C LEU A 739 47.54 -1.95 16.88
N TYR A 740 48.59 -1.22 17.29
CA TYR A 740 49.99 -1.55 17.00
C TYR A 740 50.40 -2.88 17.66
N ASP A 741 49.99 -3.10 18.91
CA ASP A 741 50.23 -4.33 19.68
C ASP A 741 49.52 -5.56 19.10
N ILE A 742 48.57 -5.37 18.18
CA ILE A 742 48.06 -6.44 17.33
C ILE A 742 49.20 -7.00 16.43
N LYS A 743 50.47 -6.54 16.48
CA LYS A 743 51.65 -7.19 15.85
C LYS A 743 51.34 -7.77 14.45
N ILE A 744 50.60 -7.00 13.69
CA ILE A 744 50.36 -7.28 12.27
C ILE A 744 51.71 -7.05 11.57
N ASN A 745 52.08 -7.93 10.63
CA ASN A 745 53.35 -7.77 9.92
C ASN A 745 53.27 -6.59 8.93
N TRP A 746 53.46 -5.36 9.45
CA TRP A 746 53.33 -4.12 8.70
C TRP A 746 54.47 -3.90 7.70
N THR A 747 55.56 -4.67 7.78
CA THR A 747 56.69 -4.54 6.83
C THR A 747 56.33 -5.02 5.44
N VAL A 748 55.29 -5.85 5.36
CA VAL A 748 54.59 -6.21 4.13
C VAL A 748 54.00 -5.00 3.39
N PHE A 749 53.84 -3.85 4.08
CA PHE A 749 53.40 -2.57 3.53
C PHE A 749 54.50 -1.50 3.48
N GLY A 750 55.74 -1.88 3.75
CA GLY A 750 56.89 -0.96 3.75
C GLY A 750 57.10 -0.21 5.06
N ALA A 751 56.49 -0.63 6.17
CA ALA A 751 56.90 -0.18 7.50
C ALA A 751 58.27 -0.78 7.85
N ALA A 752 59.12 -0.07 8.60
CA ALA A 752 60.37 -0.65 9.08
C ALA A 752 60.10 -1.67 10.20
N ASP A 753 60.88 -2.76 10.27
CA ASP A 753 60.66 -3.87 11.23
C ASP A 753 60.71 -3.44 12.72
N ASN A 754 61.25 -2.25 13.03
CA ASN A 754 61.47 -1.76 14.40
C ASN A 754 61.06 -0.29 14.61
N MET A 755 59.95 0.14 14.01
CA MET A 755 59.44 1.50 14.22
C MET A 755 59.05 1.74 15.68
N SER A 756 59.36 2.93 16.21
CA SER A 756 58.73 3.37 17.46
C SER A 756 57.22 3.57 17.24
N ILE A 757 56.42 3.51 18.31
CA ILE A 757 54.97 3.74 18.23
C ILE A 757 54.67 5.10 17.57
N GLU A 758 55.42 6.13 17.94
CA GLU A 758 55.28 7.47 17.38
C GLU A 758 55.65 7.51 15.88
N ALA A 759 56.72 6.80 15.48
CA ALA A 759 57.08 6.67 14.08
C ALA A 759 56.02 5.89 13.29
N PHE A 760 55.42 4.86 13.89
CA PHE A 760 54.31 4.10 13.30
C PHE A 760 53.04 4.94 13.13
N GLN A 761 52.68 5.75 14.13
CA GLN A 761 51.56 6.68 14.05
C GLN A 761 51.77 7.68 12.90
N ASN A 762 52.93 8.31 12.84
CA ASN A 762 53.27 9.24 11.76
C ASN A 762 53.31 8.56 10.39
N TRP A 763 53.81 7.32 10.32
CA TRP A 763 53.81 6.53 9.09
C TRP A 763 52.40 6.16 8.65
N ILE A 764 51.52 5.70 9.54
CA ILE A 764 50.12 5.42 9.21
C ILE A 764 49.40 6.69 8.76
N VAL A 765 49.57 7.82 9.45
CA VAL A 765 48.92 9.07 9.07
C VAL A 765 49.43 9.58 7.72
N ALA A 766 50.76 9.58 7.50
CA ALA A 766 51.35 10.00 6.25
C ALA A 766 50.98 9.07 5.09
N ARG A 767 50.92 7.75 5.34
CA ARG A 767 50.54 6.76 4.33
C ARG A 767 49.05 6.78 4.05
N SER A 768 48.22 6.97 5.07
CA SER A 768 46.78 7.20 4.92
C SER A 768 46.53 8.48 4.13
N ALA A 769 47.30 9.55 4.34
CA ALA A 769 47.24 10.78 3.55
C ALA A 769 47.89 10.68 2.14
N GLN A 770 48.57 9.58 1.82
CA GLN A 770 48.99 9.24 0.46
C GLN A 770 48.02 8.28 -0.23
N TRP A 771 47.34 7.44 0.56
CA TRP A 771 46.28 6.54 0.11
C TRP A 771 44.94 7.27 -0.06
N ILE A 772 44.72 8.32 0.74
CA ILE A 772 43.75 9.41 0.63
C ILE A 772 44.33 10.47 -0.31
#